data_AF-A0A7C9KXC9-F1
#
_entry.id   AF-A0A7C9KXC9-F1
#
_cell.length_a   1.000
_cell.length_b   1.000
_cell.length_c   1.000
_cell.angle_alpha   90.00
_cell.angle_beta   90.00
_cell.angle_gamma   90.00
#
_symmetry.space_group_name_H-M   'P 1'
#
loop_
_entity.id
_entity.type
_entity.pdbx_description
1 polymer ?
#
loop_
_entity_poly.entity_id
_entity_poly.type
_entity_poly.pdbx_seq_one_letter_code
_entity_poly.pdbx_strand_id
1 'polypeptide(L)'
;LLADSALQTVVTQIDGTEVKTLDQDDNVANFVTGDNIVLSDEAGGIKIATAEDVTFTSINSDSLAITGGPTLNSDGIDMGGDTITNVGAPVNGGDALNLDYFNENRTRYYSVNDNGTVQGNYENDGATGINALAAGTNATASGQRGIAVGDRASAVGNETTSVGHRAGAGSTSSFSTFVGNHTGAGSSGFFNVALGHTAGESTNGFGNTYIGSQSGRQVEGDFNVALGFGAGPADGIADNGEGAIPVISATANRTVSIGRSANAAKDDSIAIGTESKATEASAIAMGNNATASGEDALAIGTGAIASGEQSISIGFGNDVSGDRSGAFGDPNIITGTDSYAVGNDNEIDADEAGAFGNRNVLAATAEGSRIVGNDNDIDVADAFVMGNGADVTEEGGVALGSGSVADTGAGIQGYNPVTGAADGLDAAIVATESTTGAVAVGDADGGVFRQITGVAAGTEDSDAVNVSQLKALGGTPLTFAGDTGVDVDRQLGETFNIIGGADASGNTNISTVADGTDTLEIVMTDQPTFGNVTVNTTGGDTINGLSNLTFDPDDFASGQAATEDQLKQVSDIANTGWNLSAQDELAENIAPGDEVNLRNTDGNLVITQATDNGREEVTFNLDDDVEVTNSLTVGSVVTDATTNDITGLSNLDLDDPSFATVGRAASEEQLDLVTSDLRGLGLDFAGDSGTDVHRDLGETLNIIGGATDLTDNNIGVVANGDDTLEIKLAKNLTGLEEVSITGGPTLTGGGIDMNNTTISNLSDGVNANDAVNLSQLEDAAAASKTEVEAGTNVASVDQTTGADGQDIYTVNADGTTVSAGTGVDVTPTGPDANNITDYEVALNQDTQDSLLLADSALQTVVTQIDGTEVKTLDQDDNVANFVTGDNIVLTDEAGGIKIATAEDVTFTSINSDSLAITGGPTLTGGGIDMNNTTISNLADGVNANDAVNLSQLEGAAAASKTEVEAGTNVASVDQTTGADGQAIYTVNADGTTVSAGTGMDVVATGPDANNVTDYEVALNQDTQDSLLLADSALQTVVTQIDGTEVKTLDQDDNVANFVTGDNIVLSDEAGGIKIATAEDVTFTSINSDSLAITGGPTLTGGGIDMNNTTISNLADGVNANDAVNLSQLEGAAAASKTEVEAGTNVASVDQTTGADGQDIYTVNADGTTVTAGTGVTVTDTDAGGNVTDYEVALNQ
;
A
#
# COMPACT_ATOMS: atom_id res chain seq x y z
N LEU A 1 158.52 -12.85 -53.80
CA LEU A 1 159.59 -13.61 -54.48
C LEU A 1 159.47 -15.04 -53.97
N LEU A 2 159.31 -16.05 -54.86
CA LEU A 2 159.20 -17.50 -54.57
C LEU A 2 157.90 -17.91 -53.81
N ALA A 3 157.03 -18.83 -54.24
CA ALA A 3 157.13 -20.19 -54.83
C ALA A 3 157.50 -21.27 -53.77
N ASP A 4 156.66 -22.26 -53.38
CA ASP A 4 156.17 -23.49 -54.07
C ASP A 4 156.99 -24.75 -53.62
N SER A 5 156.52 -26.00 -53.44
CA SER A 5 155.27 -26.67 -53.86
C SER A 5 154.72 -27.80 -52.94
N ALA A 6 153.38 -27.90 -52.87
CA ALA A 6 152.46 -29.05 -52.70
C ALA A 6 152.91 -30.49 -52.32
N LEU A 7 152.10 -31.15 -51.47
CA LEU A 7 151.64 -32.55 -51.61
C LEU A 7 150.23 -32.72 -50.99
N GLN A 8 149.39 -33.60 -51.55
CA GLN A 8 147.96 -33.71 -51.21
C GLN A 8 147.64 -34.66 -50.03
N THR A 9 146.58 -34.34 -49.31
CA THR A 9 145.79 -35.26 -48.47
C THR A 9 144.33 -34.86 -48.60
N VAL A 10 143.44 -35.78 -48.96
CA VAL A 10 142.00 -35.50 -49.09
C VAL A 10 141.33 -35.74 -47.75
N VAL A 11 140.66 -34.71 -47.23
CA VAL A 11 139.86 -34.77 -46.01
C VAL A 11 138.40 -34.86 -46.42
N THR A 12 137.72 -35.93 -46.00
CA THR A 12 136.25 -36.01 -46.00
C THR A 12 135.74 -35.66 -44.61
N GLN A 13 134.79 -34.72 -44.53
CA GLN A 13 134.29 -34.17 -43.27
C GLN A 13 132.80 -34.51 -43.13
N ILE A 14 132.44 -35.22 -42.06
CA ILE A 14 131.05 -35.55 -41.68
C ILE A 14 130.94 -35.25 -40.17
N ASP A 15 129.91 -34.49 -39.78
CA ASP A 15 129.48 -34.20 -38.40
C ASP A 15 130.57 -33.87 -37.36
N GLY A 16 131.49 -32.98 -37.74
CA GLY A 16 132.27 -32.17 -36.79
C GLY A 16 133.20 -32.92 -35.81
N THR A 17 133.38 -34.23 -35.96
CA THR A 17 134.20 -35.07 -35.08
C THR A 17 135.05 -36.06 -35.89
N GLU A 18 136.27 -36.29 -35.42
CA GLU A 18 137.36 -36.91 -36.21
C GLU A 18 137.37 -38.45 -36.09
N VAL A 19 137.20 -39.18 -37.20
CA VAL A 19 137.40 -40.64 -37.26
C VAL A 19 138.09 -41.08 -38.55
N LYS A 20 139.17 -41.85 -38.38
CA LYS A 20 139.97 -42.60 -39.38
C LYS A 20 140.47 -41.82 -40.62
N THR A 21 141.79 -41.64 -40.67
CA THR A 21 142.54 -41.58 -41.94
C THR A 21 142.33 -42.86 -42.74
N LEU A 22 141.84 -42.73 -43.97
CA LEU A 22 141.89 -43.78 -44.99
C LEU A 22 143.33 -43.87 -45.51
N ASP A 23 143.99 -45.01 -45.29
CA ASP A 23 145.23 -45.34 -46.00
C ASP A 23 144.93 -46.17 -47.26
N GLN A 24 145.96 -46.63 -47.98
CA GLN A 24 145.81 -47.14 -49.35
C GLN A 24 145.12 -48.52 -49.43
N ASP A 25 144.82 -49.17 -48.31
CA ASP A 25 144.32 -50.56 -48.27
C ASP A 25 142.81 -50.69 -47.95
N ASP A 26 142.09 -49.62 -47.55
CA ASP A 26 140.63 -49.61 -47.28
C ASP A 26 139.89 -48.69 -48.29
N ASN A 27 139.14 -49.25 -49.25
CA ASN A 27 138.54 -48.51 -50.38
C ASN A 27 137.01 -48.67 -50.52
N VAL A 28 136.25 -48.64 -49.41
CA VAL A 28 134.77 -48.62 -49.41
C VAL A 28 134.23 -47.65 -48.37
N ALA A 29 133.40 -46.69 -48.80
CA ALA A 29 132.63 -45.81 -47.93
C ALA A 29 131.13 -46.15 -48.03
N ASN A 30 130.53 -46.62 -46.93
CA ASN A 30 129.08 -46.87 -46.84
C ASN A 30 128.37 -45.63 -46.29
N PHE A 31 127.43 -45.07 -47.05
CA PHE A 31 126.47 -44.09 -46.56
C PHE A 31 125.19 -44.81 -46.10
N VAL A 32 124.69 -44.44 -44.93
CA VAL A 32 123.41 -44.94 -44.39
C VAL A 32 122.43 -43.78 -44.33
N THR A 33 121.26 -43.93 -44.91
CA THR A 33 120.17 -42.93 -44.85
C THR A 33 119.48 -42.95 -43.50
N GLY A 34 119.23 -41.77 -42.92
CA GLY A 34 118.22 -41.59 -41.88
C GLY A 34 116.85 -41.27 -42.50
N ASP A 35 115.78 -41.41 -41.72
CA ASP A 35 114.38 -41.47 -42.21
C ASP A 35 113.96 -40.29 -43.11
N ASN A 36 114.52 -39.10 -42.90
CA ASN A 36 114.19 -37.88 -43.62
C ASN A 36 115.12 -37.53 -44.80
N ILE A 37 116.13 -38.37 -45.11
CA ILE A 37 117.13 -38.10 -46.15
C ILE A 37 117.13 -39.24 -47.18
N VAL A 38 116.82 -38.88 -48.43
CA VAL A 38 116.91 -39.77 -49.59
C VAL A 38 118.22 -39.52 -50.33
N LEU A 39 119.01 -40.57 -50.50
CA LEU A 39 120.19 -40.57 -51.39
C LEU A 39 119.79 -41.16 -52.74
N SER A 40 120.07 -40.43 -53.81
CA SER A 40 119.85 -40.88 -55.19
C SER A 40 121.09 -40.66 -56.06
N ASP A 41 121.32 -41.58 -57.00
CA ASP A 41 122.44 -41.53 -57.94
C ASP A 41 122.00 -40.77 -59.21
N GLU A 42 122.53 -39.57 -59.42
CA GLU A 42 122.45 -38.84 -60.69
C GLU A 42 123.83 -38.83 -61.34
N ALA A 43 123.88 -39.06 -62.66
CA ALA A 43 125.11 -39.35 -63.41
C ALA A 43 126.22 -38.31 -63.23
N GLY A 44 127.09 -38.52 -62.23
CA GLY A 44 128.19 -37.63 -61.86
C GLY A 44 128.32 -37.36 -60.36
N GLY A 45 127.36 -37.72 -59.50
CA GLY A 45 127.48 -37.59 -58.06
C GLY A 45 126.23 -37.99 -57.25
N ILE A 46 126.43 -38.27 -55.97
CA ILE A 46 125.34 -38.57 -55.03
C ILE A 46 124.55 -37.29 -54.75
N LYS A 47 123.25 -37.32 -55.02
CA LYS A 47 122.31 -36.27 -54.66
C LYS A 47 121.67 -36.59 -53.32
N ILE A 48 121.82 -35.66 -52.38
CA ILE A 48 121.18 -35.69 -51.06
C ILE A 48 119.95 -34.79 -51.12
N ALA A 49 118.77 -35.37 -50.90
CA ALA A 49 117.51 -34.63 -50.83
C ALA A 49 116.75 -35.02 -49.55
N THR A 50 115.86 -34.16 -49.08
CA THR A 50 114.89 -34.54 -48.06
C THR A 50 113.86 -35.53 -48.66
N ALA A 51 113.27 -36.37 -47.81
CA ALA A 51 112.10 -37.17 -48.20
C ALA A 51 110.94 -36.27 -48.67
N GLU A 52 110.03 -36.83 -49.47
CA GLU A 52 108.84 -36.11 -49.96
C GLU A 52 107.89 -35.78 -48.80
N ASP A 53 107.70 -36.74 -47.89
CA ASP A 53 107.08 -36.55 -46.57
C ASP A 53 108.18 -36.53 -45.49
N VAL A 54 108.47 -35.34 -44.94
CA VAL A 54 109.47 -35.17 -43.86
C VAL A 54 108.79 -35.23 -42.50
N THR A 55 109.17 -36.19 -41.66
CA THR A 55 108.61 -36.37 -40.30
C THR A 55 109.60 -35.92 -39.22
N PHE A 56 109.28 -34.80 -38.56
CA PHE A 56 110.05 -34.30 -37.42
C PHE A 56 109.43 -34.78 -36.10
N THR A 57 110.23 -35.42 -35.24
CA THR A 57 109.79 -35.82 -33.89
C THR A 57 109.66 -34.63 -32.93
N SER A 58 110.32 -33.51 -33.22
CA SER A 58 110.05 -32.19 -32.65
C SER A 58 110.66 -31.09 -33.55
N ILE A 59 110.12 -29.87 -33.47
CA ILE A 59 110.69 -28.67 -34.09
C ILE A 59 110.92 -27.65 -32.97
N ASN A 60 112.15 -27.14 -32.86
CA ASN A 60 112.58 -26.21 -31.80
C ASN A 60 113.20 -24.94 -32.39
N SER A 61 112.36 -23.98 -32.81
CA SER A 61 112.82 -22.67 -33.30
C SER A 61 111.75 -21.60 -33.09
N ASP A 62 112.19 -20.37 -32.79
CA ASP A 62 111.38 -19.24 -32.33
C ASP A 62 110.34 -18.71 -33.33
N SER A 63 110.33 -19.24 -34.57
CA SER A 63 109.21 -19.08 -35.50
C SER A 63 109.22 -20.15 -36.59
N LEU A 64 108.03 -20.62 -37.00
CA LEU A 64 107.81 -21.41 -38.22
C LEU A 64 106.99 -20.57 -39.21
N ALA A 65 107.62 -20.10 -40.27
CA ALA A 65 106.96 -19.30 -41.30
C ALA A 65 106.74 -20.13 -42.58
N ILE A 66 105.47 -20.44 -42.90
CA ILE A 66 105.10 -21.11 -44.14
C ILE A 66 104.87 -20.03 -45.21
N THR A 67 105.57 -20.11 -46.34
CA THR A 67 105.48 -19.07 -47.38
C THR A 67 104.11 -19.12 -48.06
N GLY A 68 103.30 -18.09 -47.84
CA GLY A 68 101.92 -18.02 -48.34
C GLY A 68 100.91 -18.83 -47.53
N GLY A 69 101.20 -19.08 -46.26
CA GLY A 69 100.28 -19.68 -45.28
C GLY A 69 100.58 -19.16 -43.87
N PRO A 70 100.09 -19.84 -42.82
CA PRO A 70 100.24 -19.35 -41.44
C PRO A 70 101.69 -19.29 -40.96
N THR A 71 101.94 -18.34 -40.06
CA THR A 71 103.21 -18.19 -39.35
C THR A 71 103.02 -18.35 -37.85
N LEU A 72 103.84 -19.20 -37.23
CA LEU A 72 103.96 -19.32 -35.78
C LEU A 72 105.16 -18.47 -35.36
N ASN A 73 104.99 -17.56 -34.40
CA ASN A 73 106.05 -16.70 -33.86
C ASN A 73 105.89 -16.54 -32.32
N SER A 74 106.70 -15.69 -31.69
CA SER A 74 106.68 -15.45 -30.23
C SER A 74 105.35 -14.93 -29.68
N ASP A 75 104.52 -14.33 -30.55
CA ASP A 75 103.28 -13.65 -30.19
C ASP A 75 102.05 -14.52 -30.53
N GLY A 76 102.27 -15.71 -31.14
CA GLY A 76 101.23 -16.71 -31.42
C GLY A 76 101.23 -17.22 -32.86
N ILE A 77 100.06 -17.66 -33.32
CA ILE A 77 99.82 -18.08 -34.72
C ILE A 77 99.15 -16.92 -35.46
N ASP A 78 99.86 -16.29 -36.40
CA ASP A 78 99.28 -15.39 -37.39
C ASP A 78 98.90 -16.19 -38.63
N MET A 79 97.60 -16.23 -38.94
CA MET A 79 97.06 -16.97 -40.07
C MET A 79 97.20 -16.24 -41.42
N GLY A 80 97.68 -14.99 -41.46
CA GLY A 80 97.90 -14.26 -42.72
C GLY A 80 96.62 -13.94 -43.52
N GLY A 81 95.44 -14.15 -42.93
CA GLY A 81 94.13 -14.04 -43.58
C GLY A 81 93.45 -15.39 -43.91
N ASP A 82 94.13 -16.52 -43.74
CA ASP A 82 93.56 -17.85 -43.95
C ASP A 82 92.68 -18.32 -42.76
N THR A 83 91.76 -19.25 -43.02
CA THR A 83 90.85 -19.82 -41.99
C THR A 83 91.43 -21.07 -41.33
N ILE A 84 91.33 -21.18 -40.00
CA ILE A 84 91.64 -22.42 -39.28
C ILE A 84 90.40 -23.33 -39.27
N THR A 85 90.51 -24.53 -39.83
CA THR A 85 89.47 -25.57 -39.81
C THR A 85 89.82 -26.67 -38.80
N ASN A 86 88.82 -27.40 -38.29
CA ASN A 86 88.97 -28.50 -37.31
C ASN A 86 89.48 -28.08 -35.91
N VAL A 87 89.21 -26.84 -35.49
CA VAL A 87 89.43 -26.40 -34.11
C VAL A 87 88.32 -26.98 -33.22
N GLY A 88 88.69 -27.73 -32.17
CA GLY A 88 87.74 -28.30 -31.20
C GLY A 88 87.06 -27.25 -30.33
N ALA A 89 86.16 -27.68 -29.43
CA ALA A 89 85.67 -26.81 -28.37
C ALA A 89 86.84 -26.43 -27.43
N PRO A 90 86.97 -25.16 -27.01
CA PRO A 90 88.02 -24.73 -26.10
C PRO A 90 87.87 -25.39 -24.72
N VAL A 91 88.99 -25.72 -24.10
CA VAL A 91 89.10 -26.41 -22.81
C VAL A 91 89.82 -25.53 -21.78
N ASN A 92 90.77 -24.70 -22.21
CA ASN A 92 91.57 -23.82 -21.37
C ASN A 92 91.48 -22.35 -21.82
N GLY A 93 91.75 -21.43 -20.91
CA GLY A 93 91.86 -20.00 -21.23
C GLY A 93 93.03 -19.74 -22.19
N GLY A 94 92.72 -19.23 -23.39
CA GLY A 94 93.69 -18.97 -24.46
C GLY A 94 93.56 -19.90 -25.68
N ASP A 95 92.70 -20.93 -25.62
CA ASP A 95 92.39 -21.77 -26.78
C ASP A 95 91.69 -20.96 -27.89
N ALA A 96 91.97 -21.31 -29.15
CA ALA A 96 91.28 -20.72 -30.29
C ALA A 96 89.79 -21.15 -30.32
N LEU A 97 88.89 -20.18 -30.50
CA LEU A 97 87.45 -20.42 -30.58
C LEU A 97 87.04 -20.77 -32.01
N ASN A 98 86.31 -21.87 -32.20
CA ASN A 98 85.63 -22.14 -33.47
C ASN A 98 84.28 -21.39 -33.56
N LEU A 99 83.80 -21.17 -34.79
CA LEU A 99 82.59 -20.37 -35.02
C LEU A 99 81.32 -21.02 -34.49
N ASP A 100 81.24 -22.36 -34.47
CA ASP A 100 80.08 -23.08 -33.95
C ASP A 100 79.98 -22.92 -32.44
N TYR A 101 81.06 -23.14 -31.70
CA TYR A 101 81.16 -22.90 -30.26
C TYR A 101 80.90 -21.43 -29.92
N PHE A 102 81.41 -20.48 -30.71
CA PHE A 102 81.05 -19.07 -30.53
C PHE A 102 79.54 -18.86 -30.72
N ASN A 103 78.92 -19.40 -31.78
CA ASN A 103 77.48 -19.29 -32.00
C ASN A 103 76.61 -20.08 -31.00
N GLU A 104 77.15 -21.12 -30.37
CA GLU A 104 76.54 -21.87 -29.26
C GLU A 104 76.57 -21.08 -27.95
N ASN A 105 77.66 -20.34 -27.68
CA ASN A 105 77.89 -19.63 -26.43
C ASN A 105 77.66 -18.11 -26.50
N ARG A 106 77.32 -17.56 -27.67
CA ARG A 106 76.79 -16.20 -27.83
C ARG A 106 75.47 -16.06 -27.05
N THR A 107 75.22 -14.86 -26.52
CA THR A 107 73.92 -14.50 -25.93
C THR A 107 72.82 -14.63 -27.00
N ARG A 108 71.99 -15.67 -26.92
CA ARG A 108 70.94 -15.97 -27.91
C ARG A 108 69.60 -15.28 -27.63
N TYR A 109 69.33 -14.97 -26.36
CA TYR A 109 68.00 -14.53 -25.88
C TYR A 109 67.89 -13.02 -25.63
N TYR A 110 68.95 -12.24 -25.85
CA TYR A 110 68.97 -10.80 -25.60
C TYR A 110 69.53 -10.05 -26.81
N SER A 111 68.76 -9.10 -27.36
CA SER A 111 69.08 -8.37 -28.58
C SER A 111 68.48 -6.97 -28.57
N VAL A 112 69.25 -5.96 -28.98
CA VAL A 112 68.84 -4.56 -29.08
C VAL A 112 69.04 -4.08 -30.52
N ASN A 113 67.99 -3.53 -31.14
CA ASN A 113 68.05 -2.98 -32.49
C ASN A 113 68.22 -1.46 -32.45
N ASP A 114 69.43 -0.97 -32.73
CA ASP A 114 69.78 0.45 -32.76
C ASP A 114 69.56 1.12 -34.13
N ASN A 115 68.95 0.40 -35.08
CA ASN A 115 68.77 0.80 -36.49
C ASN A 115 70.10 1.00 -37.25
N GLY A 116 71.16 0.28 -36.85
CA GLY A 116 72.46 0.28 -37.53
C GLY A 116 73.33 1.51 -37.24
N THR A 117 72.98 2.30 -36.23
CA THR A 117 73.77 3.43 -35.73
C THR A 117 73.95 3.27 -34.23
N VAL A 118 75.19 3.16 -33.76
CA VAL A 118 75.52 2.99 -32.34
C VAL A 118 74.89 4.11 -31.50
N GLN A 119 74.08 3.73 -30.53
CA GLN A 119 73.45 4.61 -29.53
C GLN A 119 74.06 4.37 -28.14
N GLY A 120 73.60 5.08 -27.10
CA GLY A 120 74.06 4.84 -25.73
C GLY A 120 73.69 3.43 -25.23
N ASN A 121 74.40 2.93 -24.21
CA ASN A 121 74.26 1.57 -23.67
C ASN A 121 74.62 0.44 -24.67
N TYR A 122 75.28 0.74 -25.79
CA TYR A 122 75.73 -0.27 -26.77
C TYR A 122 76.76 -1.26 -26.18
N GLU A 123 77.64 -0.79 -25.29
CA GLU A 123 78.60 -1.62 -24.56
C GLU A 123 77.99 -2.28 -23.30
N ASN A 124 76.67 -2.14 -23.08
CA ASN A 124 75.93 -2.51 -21.86
C ASN A 124 76.42 -1.73 -20.60
N ASP A 125 76.94 -0.52 -20.81
CA ASP A 125 77.54 0.35 -19.79
C ASP A 125 76.53 1.28 -19.08
N GLY A 126 75.25 1.23 -19.45
CA GLY A 126 74.16 2.02 -18.84
C GLY A 126 73.75 1.55 -17.44
N ALA A 127 74.11 0.32 -17.05
CA ALA A 127 73.86 -0.24 -15.73
C ALA A 127 74.99 0.16 -14.76
N THR A 128 74.88 1.36 -14.19
CA THR A 128 75.93 1.95 -13.34
C THR A 128 75.63 1.82 -11.85
N GLY A 129 74.39 1.50 -11.47
CA GLY A 129 74.00 1.20 -10.09
C GLY A 129 74.42 -0.21 -9.64
N ILE A 130 74.66 -0.38 -8.34
CA ILE A 130 74.96 -1.71 -7.76
C ILE A 130 73.73 -2.61 -7.96
N ASN A 131 73.93 -3.77 -8.58
CA ASN A 131 72.89 -4.74 -8.97
C ASN A 131 71.80 -4.17 -9.89
N ALA A 132 72.11 -3.16 -10.71
CA ALA A 132 71.18 -2.57 -11.66
C ALA A 132 71.12 -3.35 -13.00
N LEU A 133 70.03 -3.15 -13.76
CA LEU A 133 69.83 -3.68 -15.11
C LEU A 133 69.47 -2.53 -16.06
N ALA A 134 70.23 -2.33 -17.14
CA ALA A 134 69.94 -1.35 -18.19
C ALA A 134 69.89 -2.04 -19.55
N ALA A 135 68.73 -2.05 -20.18
CA ALA A 135 68.40 -2.91 -21.30
C ALA A 135 67.71 -2.15 -22.44
N GLY A 136 68.45 -1.81 -23.50
CA GLY A 136 67.92 -1.06 -24.66
C GLY A 136 68.77 0.17 -25.01
N THR A 137 68.45 0.82 -26.14
CA THR A 137 69.18 1.99 -26.63
C THR A 137 69.03 3.18 -25.68
N ASN A 138 70.14 3.78 -25.28
CA ASN A 138 70.17 4.89 -24.33
C ASN A 138 69.52 4.59 -22.95
N ALA A 139 69.27 3.31 -22.62
CA ALA A 139 68.74 2.92 -21.32
C ALA A 139 69.77 3.20 -20.21
N THR A 140 69.35 3.78 -19.09
CA THR A 140 70.24 4.16 -17.99
C THR A 140 69.65 3.69 -16.66
N ALA A 141 70.40 2.88 -15.90
CA ALA A 141 70.04 2.44 -14.57
C ALA A 141 71.19 2.75 -13.60
N SER A 142 71.16 3.93 -12.98
CA SER A 142 72.19 4.41 -12.05
C SER A 142 71.82 4.25 -10.58
N GLY A 143 70.54 4.03 -10.27
CA GLY A 143 70.09 3.72 -8.91
C GLY A 143 70.53 2.32 -8.48
N GLN A 144 70.83 2.14 -7.20
CA GLN A 144 71.06 0.80 -6.64
C GLN A 144 69.83 -0.08 -6.91
N ARG A 145 70.01 -1.28 -7.48
CA ARG A 145 68.94 -2.20 -7.89
C ARG A 145 67.93 -1.60 -8.88
N GLY A 146 68.30 -0.53 -9.61
CA GLY A 146 67.44 0.07 -10.63
C GLY A 146 67.31 -0.81 -11.88
N ILE A 147 66.13 -0.85 -12.48
CA ILE A 147 65.81 -1.61 -13.70
C ILE A 147 65.31 -0.63 -14.77
N ALA A 148 66.04 -0.46 -15.86
CA ALA A 148 65.64 0.35 -17.01
C ALA A 148 65.58 -0.51 -18.28
N VAL A 149 64.41 -0.65 -18.90
CA VAL A 149 64.18 -1.50 -20.08
C VAL A 149 63.45 -0.71 -21.18
N GLY A 150 64.06 -0.51 -22.35
CA GLY A 150 63.49 0.21 -23.50
C GLY A 150 64.31 1.43 -23.95
N ASP A 151 63.96 2.03 -25.11
CA ASP A 151 64.67 3.22 -25.60
C ASP A 151 64.52 4.40 -24.62
N ARG A 152 65.65 4.93 -24.13
CA ARG A 152 65.72 6.04 -23.17
C ARG A 152 64.98 5.78 -21.85
N ALA A 153 64.77 4.51 -21.46
CA ALA A 153 64.29 4.18 -20.13
C ALA A 153 65.33 4.60 -19.07
N SER A 154 64.89 5.12 -17.92
CA SER A 154 65.75 5.84 -16.98
C SER A 154 65.39 5.54 -15.51
N ALA A 155 66.15 4.63 -14.89
CA ALA A 155 66.01 4.20 -13.50
C ALA A 155 67.13 4.82 -12.63
N VAL A 156 67.00 6.11 -12.33
CA VAL A 156 68.06 6.91 -11.68
C VAL A 156 68.03 6.80 -10.15
N GLY A 157 66.86 6.75 -9.53
CA GLY A 157 66.72 6.54 -8.09
C GLY A 157 66.79 5.07 -7.70
N ASN A 158 67.05 4.80 -6.41
CA ASN A 158 67.24 3.45 -5.90
C ASN A 158 65.96 2.62 -6.02
N GLU A 159 66.09 1.34 -6.35
CA GLU A 159 64.98 0.37 -6.47
C GLU A 159 63.84 0.85 -7.39
N THR A 160 64.18 1.66 -8.40
CA THR A 160 63.23 2.06 -9.45
C THR A 160 63.14 1.03 -10.57
N THR A 161 61.93 0.80 -11.08
CA THR A 161 61.67 -0.01 -12.28
C THR A 161 61.07 0.89 -13.35
N SER A 162 61.71 0.98 -14.52
CA SER A 162 61.31 1.83 -15.65
C SER A 162 61.31 1.00 -16.93
N VAL A 163 60.13 0.67 -17.45
CA VAL A 163 59.95 -0.26 -18.58
C VAL A 163 59.13 0.39 -19.69
N GLY A 164 59.77 0.70 -20.82
CA GLY A 164 59.16 1.28 -22.02
C GLY A 164 59.91 2.51 -22.54
N HIS A 165 59.52 3.01 -23.72
CA HIS A 165 60.17 4.17 -24.33
C HIS A 165 59.99 5.41 -23.44
N ARG A 166 61.11 5.98 -22.98
CA ARG A 166 61.18 7.13 -22.04
C ARG A 166 60.50 6.92 -20.67
N ALA A 167 60.25 5.68 -20.24
CA ALA A 167 59.82 5.43 -18.87
C ALA A 167 60.87 5.96 -17.87
N GLY A 168 60.45 6.72 -16.86
CA GLY A 168 61.33 7.36 -15.88
C GLY A 168 62.27 8.44 -16.43
N ALA A 169 62.09 8.91 -17.67
CA ALA A 169 63.00 9.87 -18.29
C ALA A 169 63.11 11.17 -17.48
N GLY A 170 64.29 11.44 -16.92
CA GLY A 170 64.54 12.60 -16.05
C GLY A 170 63.91 12.49 -14.65
N SER A 171 63.37 11.33 -14.28
CA SER A 171 62.88 11.07 -12.92
C SER A 171 64.04 10.97 -11.93
N THR A 172 63.81 11.45 -10.70
CA THR A 172 64.66 11.20 -9.53
C THR A 172 63.92 10.45 -8.41
N SER A 173 62.73 9.90 -8.69
CA SER A 173 61.96 9.10 -7.73
C SER A 173 62.73 7.85 -7.31
N SER A 174 62.50 7.33 -6.10
CA SER A 174 63.04 6.03 -5.64
C SER A 174 61.92 5.04 -5.29
N PHE A 175 62.21 3.73 -5.26
CA PHE A 175 61.25 2.64 -5.00
C PHE A 175 59.99 2.71 -5.88
N SER A 176 60.11 3.28 -7.08
CA SER A 176 58.99 3.66 -7.94
C SER A 176 58.96 2.83 -9.23
N THR A 177 57.77 2.52 -9.73
CA THR A 177 57.53 1.64 -10.87
C THR A 177 56.83 2.39 -12.00
N PHE A 178 57.52 2.59 -13.12
CA PHE A 178 57.05 3.31 -14.30
C PHE A 178 57.02 2.37 -15.50
N VAL A 179 55.85 2.09 -16.04
CA VAL A 179 55.68 1.11 -17.13
C VAL A 179 54.85 1.70 -18.27
N GLY A 180 55.39 1.67 -19.48
CA GLY A 180 54.78 2.20 -20.69
C GLY A 180 55.55 3.36 -21.33
N ASN A 181 54.86 4.24 -22.07
CA ASN A 181 55.50 5.30 -22.85
C ASN A 181 55.54 6.60 -22.04
N HIS A 182 56.73 7.16 -21.81
CA HIS A 182 56.92 8.47 -21.14
C HIS A 182 56.24 8.54 -19.75
N THR A 183 56.07 7.39 -19.08
CA THR A 183 55.50 7.29 -17.73
C THR A 183 56.52 7.70 -16.67
N GLY A 184 56.07 8.36 -15.60
CA GLY A 184 56.96 8.87 -14.55
C GLY A 184 57.98 9.90 -15.02
N ALA A 185 57.87 10.43 -16.24
CA ALA A 185 58.87 11.34 -16.81
C ALA A 185 58.93 12.64 -15.98
N GLY A 186 60.14 13.03 -15.56
CA GLY A 186 60.35 14.18 -14.68
C GLY A 186 59.80 14.04 -13.25
N SER A 187 59.40 12.84 -12.80
CA SER A 187 58.88 12.64 -11.45
C SER A 187 59.95 12.65 -10.34
N SER A 188 59.56 12.97 -9.12
CA SER A 188 60.37 12.87 -7.90
C SER A 188 59.56 12.29 -6.73
N GLY A 189 60.24 11.97 -5.62
CA GLY A 189 59.63 11.37 -4.43
C GLY A 189 59.89 9.87 -4.31
N PHE A 190 58.96 9.13 -3.72
CA PHE A 190 59.15 7.72 -3.35
C PHE A 190 57.88 6.87 -3.56
N PHE A 191 58.03 5.58 -3.83
CA PHE A 191 56.92 4.60 -3.91
C PHE A 191 55.79 4.93 -4.92
N ASN A 192 56.09 5.69 -5.98
CA ASN A 192 55.10 6.01 -7.00
C ASN A 192 54.97 4.86 -8.01
N VAL A 193 53.75 4.49 -8.39
CA VAL A 193 53.43 3.52 -9.43
C VAL A 193 52.74 4.25 -10.58
N ALA A 194 53.26 4.17 -11.81
CA ALA A 194 52.64 4.75 -13.00
C ALA A 194 52.66 3.79 -14.19
N LEU A 195 51.49 3.38 -14.69
CA LEU A 195 51.31 2.41 -15.78
C LEU A 195 50.45 3.00 -16.90
N GLY A 196 51.00 3.19 -18.11
CA GLY A 196 50.25 3.66 -19.28
C GLY A 196 51.05 4.50 -20.29
N HIS A 197 50.44 5.56 -20.80
CA HIS A 197 51.11 6.55 -21.66
C HIS A 197 51.05 7.90 -20.95
N THR A 198 52.19 8.50 -20.61
CA THR A 198 52.28 9.78 -19.86
C THR A 198 51.63 9.72 -18.47
N ALA A 199 51.36 8.53 -17.92
CA ALA A 199 50.93 8.37 -16.53
C ALA A 199 52.02 8.85 -15.56
N GLY A 200 51.66 9.62 -14.53
CA GLY A 200 52.59 10.14 -13.53
C GLY A 200 53.69 11.07 -14.08
N GLU A 201 53.46 11.72 -15.23
CA GLU A 201 54.40 12.74 -15.73
C GLU A 201 54.45 13.93 -14.77
N SER A 202 55.66 14.33 -14.38
CA SER A 202 55.94 15.44 -13.45
C SER A 202 55.31 15.29 -12.06
N THR A 203 55.04 14.08 -11.59
CA THR A 203 54.61 13.83 -10.20
C THR A 203 55.74 14.09 -9.21
N ASN A 204 55.52 14.89 -8.18
CA ASN A 204 56.47 15.15 -7.11
C ASN A 204 55.82 14.83 -5.75
N GLY A 205 55.74 13.55 -5.40
CA GLY A 205 55.03 13.09 -4.19
C GLY A 205 55.40 11.66 -3.78
N PHE A 206 54.77 11.17 -2.71
CA PHE A 206 55.00 9.89 -2.07
C PHE A 206 53.80 8.94 -2.28
N GLY A 207 54.05 7.68 -2.67
CA GLY A 207 53.05 6.62 -2.60
C GLY A 207 51.86 6.72 -3.57
N ASN A 208 51.99 7.48 -4.66
CA ASN A 208 50.90 7.67 -5.61
C ASN A 208 50.76 6.46 -6.57
N THR A 209 49.52 6.10 -6.95
CA THR A 209 49.22 4.99 -7.89
C THR A 209 48.41 5.48 -9.08
N TYR A 210 49.00 5.49 -10.27
CA TYR A 210 48.40 5.99 -11.50
C TYR A 210 48.37 4.93 -12.60
N ILE A 211 47.19 4.60 -13.11
CA ILE A 211 47.01 3.57 -14.15
C ILE A 211 46.09 4.12 -15.24
N GLY A 212 46.56 4.16 -16.49
CA GLY A 212 45.84 4.72 -17.63
C GLY A 212 46.68 5.68 -18.47
N SER A 213 46.12 6.17 -19.56
CA SER A 213 46.78 7.23 -20.34
C SER A 213 46.55 8.58 -19.66
N GLN A 214 47.60 9.37 -19.48
CA GLN A 214 47.57 10.72 -18.88
C GLN A 214 47.07 10.80 -17.43
N SER A 215 46.97 9.69 -16.70
CA SER A 215 46.54 9.71 -15.29
C SER A 215 47.61 10.29 -14.36
N GLY A 216 47.19 11.05 -13.34
CA GLY A 216 48.08 11.58 -12.30
C GLY A 216 49.22 12.50 -12.78
N ARG A 217 49.00 13.22 -13.88
CA ARG A 217 49.98 14.16 -14.46
C ARG A 217 50.02 15.47 -13.67
N GLN A 218 51.21 15.98 -13.37
CA GLN A 218 51.45 17.26 -12.66
C GLN A 218 50.83 17.33 -11.25
N VAL A 219 51.09 16.29 -10.45
CA VAL A 219 50.62 16.16 -9.06
C VAL A 219 51.79 16.34 -8.09
N GLU A 220 51.63 17.21 -7.10
CA GLU A 220 52.59 17.50 -6.02
C GLU A 220 52.20 16.88 -4.66
N GLY A 221 51.03 16.25 -4.58
CA GLY A 221 50.55 15.60 -3.36
C GLY A 221 50.90 14.11 -3.25
N ASP A 222 50.62 13.58 -2.05
CA ASP A 222 50.95 12.22 -1.62
C ASP A 222 49.72 11.29 -1.59
N PHE A 223 49.96 9.98 -1.72
CA PHE A 223 48.99 8.88 -1.56
C PHE A 223 47.77 8.92 -2.49
N ASN A 224 47.85 9.57 -3.65
CA ASN A 224 46.74 9.67 -4.59
C ASN A 224 46.60 8.43 -5.48
N VAL A 225 45.36 8.03 -5.76
CA VAL A 225 45.00 6.94 -6.67
C VAL A 225 44.30 7.51 -7.90
N ALA A 226 44.82 7.28 -9.10
CA ALA A 226 44.18 7.71 -10.35
C ALA A 226 44.12 6.60 -11.40
N LEU A 227 42.92 6.08 -11.69
CA LEU A 227 42.68 4.92 -12.56
C LEU A 227 41.76 5.30 -13.72
N GLY A 228 42.31 5.51 -14.92
CA GLY A 228 41.55 5.84 -16.13
C GLY A 228 42.27 6.76 -17.10
N PHE A 229 41.65 7.05 -18.25
CA PHE A 229 42.17 8.07 -19.18
C PHE A 229 41.97 9.46 -18.57
N GLY A 230 43.07 10.20 -18.35
CA GLY A 230 43.05 11.56 -17.82
C GLY A 230 42.46 11.69 -16.40
N ALA A 231 42.47 10.61 -15.62
CA ALA A 231 42.02 10.62 -14.23
C ALA A 231 43.06 11.25 -13.30
N GLY A 232 42.62 11.91 -12.23
CA GLY A 232 43.49 12.37 -11.13
C GLY A 232 43.19 13.78 -10.68
N PRO A 233 43.80 14.22 -9.56
CA PRO A 233 43.71 15.60 -9.08
C PRO A 233 44.28 16.55 -10.14
N ALA A 234 43.41 17.33 -10.77
CA ALA A 234 43.78 18.34 -11.75
C ALA A 234 42.95 19.61 -11.51
N ASP A 235 43.63 20.70 -11.13
CA ASP A 235 43.01 22.02 -11.01
C ASP A 235 42.74 22.59 -12.41
N GLY A 236 41.59 22.19 -12.97
CA GLY A 236 41.18 22.44 -14.35
C GLY A 236 41.73 21.43 -15.35
N ILE A 237 40.92 20.42 -15.70
CA ILE A 237 41.08 19.72 -16.99
C ILE A 237 40.85 20.76 -18.08
N ALA A 238 41.92 21.14 -18.79
CA ALA A 238 41.86 22.10 -19.87
C ALA A 238 40.98 21.59 -21.02
N ASP A 239 39.77 22.14 -21.15
CA ASP A 239 38.93 21.99 -22.34
C ASP A 239 39.59 22.69 -23.54
N ASN A 240 40.44 21.93 -24.24
CA ASN A 240 40.69 21.98 -25.69
C ASN A 240 41.07 23.33 -26.37
N GLY A 241 41.35 24.39 -25.62
CA GLY A 241 41.80 25.69 -26.13
C GLY A 241 43.33 25.79 -26.26
N GLU A 242 43.83 26.06 -27.46
CA GLU A 242 45.27 26.26 -27.70
C GLU A 242 45.83 27.47 -26.93
N GLY A 243 46.75 27.23 -25.98
CA GLY A 243 47.79 28.20 -25.64
C GLY A 243 47.92 28.61 -24.17
N ALA A 244 49.10 28.30 -23.62
CA ALA A 244 49.70 28.80 -22.36
C ALA A 244 49.29 28.12 -21.05
N ILE A 245 50.25 27.32 -20.57
CA ILE A 245 50.52 26.86 -19.21
C ILE A 245 50.22 27.95 -18.14
N PRO A 246 49.42 27.62 -17.12
CA PRO A 246 49.78 27.87 -15.73
C PRO A 246 50.31 26.56 -15.12
N VAL A 247 51.46 26.64 -14.44
CA VAL A 247 51.92 25.53 -13.58
C VAL A 247 51.18 25.69 -12.26
N ILE A 248 50.06 24.97 -12.11
CA ILE A 248 49.46 24.69 -10.82
C ILE A 248 49.56 23.19 -10.67
N SER A 249 50.57 22.76 -9.91
CA SER A 249 50.74 21.36 -9.54
C SER A 249 49.67 21.05 -8.50
N ALA A 250 48.90 19.97 -8.70
CA ALA A 250 47.84 19.65 -7.75
C ALA A 250 48.45 19.14 -6.44
N THR A 251 48.34 19.93 -5.36
CA THR A 251 48.90 19.61 -4.04
C THR A 251 47.99 18.69 -3.21
N ALA A 252 46.91 18.17 -3.82
CA ALA A 252 45.91 17.37 -3.15
C ALA A 252 46.47 16.01 -2.74
N ASN A 253 46.17 15.60 -1.51
CA ASN A 253 46.65 14.35 -0.90
C ASN A 253 45.51 13.35 -0.68
N ARG A 254 45.84 12.05 -0.70
CA ARG A 254 44.90 10.94 -0.39
C ARG A 254 43.66 10.88 -1.30
N THR A 255 43.73 11.47 -2.50
CA THR A 255 42.60 11.51 -3.43
C THR A 255 42.38 10.19 -4.15
N VAL A 256 41.13 9.92 -4.55
CA VAL A 256 40.76 8.75 -5.35
C VAL A 256 40.02 9.21 -6.61
N SER A 257 40.62 9.05 -7.79
CA SER A 257 40.04 9.40 -9.09
C SER A 257 39.93 8.16 -9.99
N ILE A 258 38.74 7.59 -10.17
CA ILE A 258 38.54 6.33 -10.91
C ILE A 258 37.53 6.52 -12.04
N GLY A 259 37.98 6.45 -13.29
CA GLY A 259 37.15 6.56 -14.50
C GLY A 259 37.76 7.50 -15.54
N ARG A 260 37.11 7.65 -16.71
CA ARG A 260 37.59 8.61 -17.73
C ARG A 260 37.37 10.03 -17.22
N SER A 261 38.43 10.82 -17.11
CA SER A 261 38.40 12.22 -16.72
C SER A 261 37.76 12.47 -15.34
N ALA A 262 37.82 11.48 -14.43
CA ALA A 262 37.45 11.65 -13.02
C ALA A 262 38.46 12.59 -12.32
N ASN A 263 37.98 13.56 -11.56
CA ASN A 263 38.79 14.59 -10.92
C ASN A 263 38.41 14.78 -9.44
N ALA A 264 39.27 14.31 -8.54
CA ALA A 264 39.21 14.59 -7.12
C ALA A 264 40.30 15.64 -6.80
N ALA A 265 39.93 16.91 -6.64
CA ALA A 265 40.87 18.04 -6.77
C ALA A 265 41.45 18.59 -5.45
N LYS A 266 40.98 18.15 -4.28
CA LYS A 266 41.48 18.56 -2.95
C LYS A 266 41.77 17.37 -2.05
N ASP A 267 42.41 17.62 -0.92
CA ASP A 267 42.70 16.59 0.10
C ASP A 267 41.46 15.74 0.45
N ASP A 268 41.69 14.44 0.59
CA ASP A 268 40.71 13.41 0.98
C ASP A 268 39.48 13.24 0.05
N SER A 269 39.43 13.96 -1.09
CA SER A 269 38.31 13.88 -2.03
C SER A 269 38.30 12.61 -2.90
N ILE A 270 37.11 12.17 -3.29
CA ILE A 270 36.85 10.92 -4.02
C ILE A 270 35.97 11.20 -5.25
N ALA A 271 36.46 10.92 -6.46
CA ALA A 271 35.73 11.01 -7.71
C ALA A 271 35.74 9.65 -8.44
N ILE A 272 34.58 8.98 -8.54
CA ILE A 272 34.45 7.66 -9.17
C ILE A 272 33.36 7.71 -10.24
N GLY A 273 33.73 7.52 -11.51
CA GLY A 273 32.81 7.61 -12.65
C GLY A 273 33.46 8.24 -13.87
N THR A 274 32.73 8.27 -14.99
CA THR A 274 33.16 9.09 -16.14
C THR A 274 32.77 10.55 -15.88
N GLU A 275 33.75 11.45 -15.94
CA GLU A 275 33.59 12.90 -15.73
C GLU A 275 33.00 13.29 -14.36
N SER A 276 33.16 12.43 -13.34
CA SER A 276 32.87 12.79 -11.95
C SER A 276 33.88 13.80 -11.40
N LYS A 277 33.40 14.70 -10.54
CA LYS A 277 34.18 15.82 -10.02
C LYS A 277 33.91 15.99 -8.52
N ALA A 278 34.94 15.79 -7.70
CA ALA A 278 34.94 16.20 -6.30
C ALA A 278 35.92 17.37 -6.19
N THR A 279 35.43 18.61 -6.15
CA THR A 279 36.27 19.81 -6.32
C THR A 279 36.71 20.49 -5.04
N GLU A 280 36.09 20.14 -3.90
CA GLU A 280 36.45 20.65 -2.57
C GLU A 280 36.92 19.54 -1.61
N ALA A 281 37.42 19.93 -0.43
CA ALA A 281 38.02 18.99 0.54
C ALA A 281 36.98 17.98 1.05
N SER A 282 37.43 16.74 1.27
CA SER A 282 36.60 15.58 1.67
C SER A 282 35.43 15.23 0.74
N ALA A 283 35.20 15.98 -0.35
CA ALA A 283 34.03 15.81 -1.19
C ALA A 283 34.03 14.45 -1.93
N ILE A 284 32.85 13.86 -2.10
CA ILE A 284 32.67 12.52 -2.70
C ILE A 284 31.69 12.61 -3.88
N ALA A 285 32.17 12.33 -5.08
CA ALA A 285 31.40 12.32 -6.33
C ALA A 285 31.44 10.94 -7.01
N MET A 286 30.38 10.16 -6.91
CA MET A 286 30.30 8.78 -7.42
C MET A 286 29.19 8.60 -8.46
N GLY A 287 29.52 8.66 -9.75
CA GLY A 287 28.59 8.43 -10.85
C GLY A 287 29.04 9.10 -12.16
N ASN A 288 28.31 8.92 -13.26
CA ASN A 288 28.62 9.66 -14.48
C ASN A 288 28.18 11.13 -14.32
N ASN A 289 29.11 12.07 -14.54
CA ASN A 289 28.88 13.51 -14.34
C ASN A 289 28.46 13.92 -12.91
N ALA A 290 28.61 13.05 -11.91
CA ALA A 290 28.40 13.43 -10.51
C ALA A 290 29.36 14.56 -10.11
N THR A 291 28.87 15.62 -9.47
CA THR A 291 29.65 16.80 -9.10
C THR A 291 29.41 17.14 -7.63
N ALA A 292 30.42 16.93 -6.79
CA ALA A 292 30.45 17.40 -5.41
C ALA A 292 31.43 18.59 -5.34
N SER A 293 30.90 19.78 -5.10
CA SER A 293 31.66 21.05 -5.16
C SER A 293 31.51 21.94 -3.93
N GLY A 294 30.80 21.49 -2.88
CA GLY A 294 30.95 22.00 -1.52
C GLY A 294 31.95 21.17 -0.71
N GLU A 295 32.50 21.76 0.35
CA GLU A 295 33.34 21.05 1.33
C GLU A 295 32.50 19.99 2.07
N ASP A 296 33.06 18.80 2.33
CA ASP A 296 32.37 17.63 2.88
C ASP A 296 31.12 17.13 2.08
N ALA A 297 30.89 17.62 0.85
CA ALA A 297 29.69 17.31 0.06
C ALA A 297 29.69 15.90 -0.58
N LEU A 298 28.51 15.30 -0.72
CA LEU A 298 28.30 13.93 -1.22
C LEU A 298 27.34 13.89 -2.42
N ALA A 299 27.86 13.70 -3.63
CA ALA A 299 27.08 13.46 -4.85
C ALA A 299 27.20 11.99 -5.31
N ILE A 300 26.10 11.23 -5.29
CA ILE A 300 26.06 9.84 -5.79
C ILE A 300 24.99 9.70 -6.89
N GLY A 301 25.37 9.18 -8.04
CA GLY A 301 24.49 8.84 -9.15
C GLY A 301 24.74 9.68 -10.41
N THR A 302 23.87 9.57 -11.41
CA THR A 302 24.13 10.19 -12.74
C THR A 302 23.66 11.64 -12.76
N GLY A 303 24.58 12.57 -12.99
CA GLY A 303 24.28 14.00 -13.00
C GLY A 303 23.88 14.60 -11.65
N ALA A 304 24.09 13.88 -10.54
CA ALA A 304 23.89 14.38 -9.18
C ALA A 304 24.85 15.55 -8.87
N ILE A 305 24.34 16.65 -8.30
CA ILE A 305 25.10 17.86 -7.97
C ILE A 305 24.91 18.17 -6.47
N ALA A 306 26.01 18.23 -5.73
CA ALA A 306 26.07 18.64 -4.32
C ALA A 306 27.04 19.83 -4.22
N SER A 307 26.53 21.05 -4.24
CA SER A 307 27.32 22.29 -4.35
C SER A 307 27.33 23.17 -3.09
N GLY A 308 26.42 22.95 -2.14
CA GLY A 308 26.49 23.56 -0.79
C GLY A 308 27.48 22.82 0.12
N GLU A 309 28.00 23.50 1.16
CA GLU A 309 28.82 22.90 2.21
C GLU A 309 28.04 21.78 2.92
N GLN A 310 28.64 20.61 3.14
CA GLN A 310 28.00 19.45 3.77
C GLN A 310 26.72 18.96 3.08
N SER A 311 26.52 19.29 1.80
CA SER A 311 25.33 18.91 1.04
C SER A 311 25.34 17.45 0.58
N ILE A 312 24.16 16.83 0.47
CA ILE A 312 23.97 15.43 0.03
C ILE A 312 23.06 15.40 -1.19
N SER A 313 23.47 14.74 -2.27
CA SER A 313 22.68 14.56 -3.50
C SER A 313 22.81 13.12 -3.99
N ILE A 314 21.79 12.28 -3.74
CA ILE A 314 21.82 10.85 -4.07
C ILE A 314 20.68 10.49 -5.04
N GLY A 315 21.04 10.13 -6.28
CA GLY A 315 20.12 9.65 -7.31
C GLY A 315 20.45 10.21 -8.70
N PHE A 316 19.43 10.53 -9.50
CA PHE A 316 19.61 11.08 -10.85
C PHE A 316 19.28 12.57 -10.85
N GLY A 317 20.17 13.39 -11.40
CA GLY A 317 19.89 14.80 -11.71
C GLY A 317 19.51 15.74 -10.55
N ASN A 318 19.61 15.31 -9.28
CA ASN A 318 19.38 16.20 -8.14
C ASN A 318 20.40 17.35 -8.14
N ASP A 319 19.97 18.55 -7.74
CA ASP A 319 20.80 19.74 -7.61
C ASP A 319 20.60 20.35 -6.21
N VAL A 320 21.56 20.09 -5.32
CA VAL A 320 21.54 20.55 -3.93
C VAL A 320 22.62 21.60 -3.74
N SER A 321 22.20 22.86 -3.68
CA SER A 321 23.06 24.03 -3.54
C SER A 321 22.97 24.71 -2.18
N GLY A 322 21.95 24.38 -1.39
CA GLY A 322 21.88 24.77 0.03
C GLY A 322 22.93 24.05 0.89
N ASP A 323 23.53 24.79 1.83
CA ASP A 323 24.44 24.24 2.84
C ASP A 323 23.68 23.34 3.82
N ARG A 324 24.31 22.24 4.26
CA ARG A 324 23.75 21.23 5.20
C ARG A 324 22.44 20.59 4.74
N SER A 325 22.14 20.67 3.44
CA SER A 325 20.90 20.19 2.82
C SER A 325 21.07 18.83 2.12
N GLY A 326 19.97 18.10 1.89
CA GLY A 326 20.05 16.73 1.34
C GLY A 326 18.88 16.26 0.47
N ALA A 327 19.17 15.72 -0.72
CA ALA A 327 18.21 15.13 -1.64
C ALA A 327 18.44 13.63 -1.88
N PHE A 328 17.35 12.85 -1.89
CA PHE A 328 17.32 11.43 -2.26
C PHE A 328 16.21 11.16 -3.28
N GLY A 329 16.57 10.90 -4.55
CA GLY A 329 15.61 10.56 -5.61
C GLY A 329 15.99 11.08 -7.01
N ASP A 330 14.99 11.43 -7.84
CA ASP A 330 15.16 11.76 -9.26
C ASP A 330 14.08 12.70 -9.81
N PRO A 331 14.40 13.95 -10.19
CA PRO A 331 15.41 14.84 -9.63
C PRO A 331 14.78 15.77 -8.57
N ASN A 332 15.55 16.27 -7.61
CA ASN A 332 15.11 17.32 -6.67
C ASN A 332 16.03 18.52 -6.77
N ILE A 333 15.49 19.72 -6.59
CA ILE A 333 16.24 20.97 -6.53
C ILE A 333 16.11 21.51 -5.11
N ILE A 334 17.24 21.74 -4.43
CA ILE A 334 17.25 22.33 -3.08
C ILE A 334 18.24 23.49 -3.08
N THR A 335 17.75 24.72 -2.92
CA THR A 335 18.58 25.93 -2.79
C THR A 335 18.60 26.47 -1.37
N GLY A 336 17.56 26.18 -0.58
CA GLY A 336 17.50 26.51 0.85
C GLY A 336 18.45 25.66 1.71
N THR A 337 18.94 26.26 2.79
CA THR A 337 19.90 25.69 3.74
C THR A 337 19.23 24.85 4.83
N ASP A 338 19.95 23.87 5.37
CA ASP A 338 19.47 22.92 6.38
C ASP A 338 18.17 22.16 5.97
N SER A 339 17.97 21.99 4.66
CA SER A 339 16.70 21.52 4.04
C SER A 339 16.81 20.16 3.35
N TYR A 340 15.75 19.35 3.39
CA TYR A 340 15.82 17.94 2.95
C TYR A 340 14.62 17.46 2.09
N ALA A 341 14.91 16.73 1.01
CA ALA A 341 13.91 16.10 0.13
C ALA A 341 14.12 14.59 -0.01
N VAL A 342 13.02 13.82 0.04
CA VAL A 342 12.99 12.39 -0.30
C VAL A 342 11.85 12.13 -1.28
N GLY A 343 12.18 11.72 -2.50
CA GLY A 343 11.25 11.51 -3.61
C GLY A 343 11.68 12.26 -4.87
N ASN A 344 10.75 12.66 -5.73
CA ASN A 344 11.03 13.13 -7.09
C ASN A 344 10.38 14.48 -7.42
N ASP A 345 11.02 15.26 -8.28
CA ASP A 345 10.53 16.56 -8.77
C ASP A 345 10.24 17.61 -7.67
N ASN A 346 10.81 17.51 -6.47
CA ASN A 346 10.62 18.53 -5.42
C ASN A 346 11.55 19.73 -5.62
N GLU A 347 11.04 20.93 -5.34
CA GLU A 347 11.76 22.22 -5.44
C GLU A 347 11.68 22.92 -4.07
N ILE A 348 12.81 23.01 -3.36
CA ILE A 348 12.90 23.57 -2.00
C ILE A 348 13.85 24.77 -2.00
N ASP A 349 13.27 25.97 -2.04
CA ASP A 349 14.00 27.24 -1.91
C ASP A 349 14.00 27.78 -0.47
N ALA A 350 13.15 27.24 0.42
CA ALA A 350 13.09 27.60 1.83
C ALA A 350 14.23 27.00 2.68
N ASP A 351 14.70 27.79 3.65
CA ASP A 351 15.59 27.33 4.74
C ASP A 351 14.84 26.49 5.79
N GLU A 352 15.54 25.57 6.46
CA GLU A 352 15.04 24.64 7.51
C GLU A 352 13.83 23.77 7.10
N ALA A 353 13.64 23.56 5.79
CA ALA A 353 12.42 23.02 5.18
C ALA A 353 12.54 21.54 4.78
N GLY A 354 11.42 20.82 4.69
CA GLY A 354 11.43 19.38 4.42
C GLY A 354 10.28 18.87 3.56
N ALA A 355 10.57 18.01 2.58
CA ALA A 355 9.56 17.35 1.74
C ALA A 355 9.76 15.83 1.66
N PHE A 356 8.70 15.06 1.90
CA PHE A 356 8.62 13.63 1.64
C PHE A 356 7.50 13.33 0.63
N GLY A 357 7.87 12.91 -0.57
CA GLY A 357 6.96 12.63 -1.69
C GLY A 357 7.41 13.35 -2.98
N ASN A 358 6.48 13.77 -3.84
CA ASN A 358 6.84 14.21 -5.20
C ASN A 358 6.16 15.50 -5.65
N ARG A 359 6.86 16.30 -6.47
CA ARG A 359 6.35 17.59 -7.03
C ARG A 359 5.87 18.56 -5.96
N ASN A 360 6.52 18.59 -4.80
CA ASN A 360 6.26 19.60 -3.78
C ASN A 360 7.14 20.82 -4.05
N VAL A 361 6.56 22.01 -3.94
CA VAL A 361 7.24 23.30 -4.06
C VAL A 361 7.19 23.98 -2.69
N LEU A 362 8.35 24.33 -2.15
CA LEU A 362 8.48 25.14 -0.94
C LEU A 362 9.27 26.39 -1.33
N ALA A 363 8.54 27.49 -1.60
CA ALA A 363 9.15 28.74 -2.02
C ALA A 363 10.04 29.34 -0.92
N ALA A 364 10.94 30.26 -1.25
CA ALA A 364 11.90 30.87 -0.29
C ALA A 364 11.27 31.55 0.95
N THR A 365 9.96 31.75 0.97
CA THR A 365 9.19 32.28 2.11
C THR A 365 8.60 31.19 3.03
N ALA A 366 8.73 29.91 2.67
CA ALA A 366 8.25 28.76 3.43
C ALA A 366 9.27 28.22 4.45
N GLU A 367 9.96 29.11 5.15
CA GLU A 367 10.97 28.80 6.16
C GLU A 367 10.39 27.85 7.25
N GLY A 368 11.12 26.79 7.58
CA GLY A 368 10.70 25.79 8.57
C GLY A 368 9.55 24.86 8.13
N SER A 369 8.98 25.02 6.94
CA SER A 369 7.79 24.26 6.52
C SER A 369 8.09 22.78 6.20
N ARG A 370 7.12 21.90 6.49
CA ARG A 370 7.28 20.43 6.41
C ARG A 370 6.11 19.78 5.69
N ILE A 371 6.41 19.02 4.63
CA ILE A 371 5.43 18.39 3.74
C ILE A 371 5.60 16.87 3.70
N VAL A 372 4.48 16.16 3.83
CA VAL A 372 4.33 14.72 3.55
C VAL A 372 3.22 14.52 2.52
N GLY A 373 3.59 14.22 1.28
CA GLY A 373 2.67 13.97 0.17
C GLY A 373 3.16 14.52 -1.17
N ASN A 374 2.23 14.85 -2.08
CA ASN A 374 2.57 15.18 -3.47
C ASN A 374 1.81 16.42 -3.99
N ASP A 375 2.41 17.11 -4.95
CA ASP A 375 1.76 18.21 -5.67
C ASP A 375 1.28 19.36 -4.75
N ASN A 376 1.98 19.57 -3.62
CA ASN A 376 1.71 20.68 -2.69
C ASN A 376 2.61 21.88 -3.03
N ASP A 377 2.07 23.09 -3.02
CA ASP A 377 2.77 24.34 -3.33
C ASP A 377 2.59 25.26 -2.11
N ILE A 378 3.69 25.62 -1.43
CA ILE A 378 3.67 26.31 -0.14
C ILE A 378 4.58 27.52 -0.19
N ASP A 379 4.02 28.70 0.10
CA ASP A 379 4.71 29.99 0.09
C ASP A 379 4.71 30.73 1.45
N VAL A 380 4.29 30.07 2.53
CA VAL A 380 4.31 30.61 3.91
C VAL A 380 5.11 29.74 4.89
N ALA A 381 5.70 30.41 5.89
CA ALA A 381 6.55 29.81 6.91
C ALA A 381 5.79 29.00 7.96
N ASP A 382 6.50 28.12 8.66
CA ASP A 382 6.01 27.21 9.72
C ASP A 382 4.82 26.33 9.30
N ALA A 383 4.59 26.14 8.00
CA ALA A 383 3.48 25.35 7.48
C ALA A 383 3.73 23.83 7.64
N PHE A 384 2.70 23.09 8.06
CA PHE A 384 2.75 21.62 8.09
C PHE A 384 1.68 21.01 7.18
N VAL A 385 2.11 20.19 6.22
CA VAL A 385 1.22 19.56 5.24
C VAL A 385 1.32 18.05 5.32
N MET A 386 0.18 17.37 5.43
CA MET A 386 0.06 15.93 5.29
C MET A 386 -1.08 15.59 4.32
N GLY A 387 -0.81 15.71 3.02
CA GLY A 387 -1.81 15.63 1.96
C GLY A 387 -1.22 15.68 0.56
N ASN A 388 -2.07 15.46 -0.44
CA ASN A 388 -1.72 15.70 -1.85
C ASN A 388 -2.55 16.86 -2.39
N GLY A 389 -1.94 17.81 -3.10
CA GLY A 389 -2.62 19.02 -3.55
C GLY A 389 -3.26 19.80 -2.41
N ALA A 390 -2.60 19.81 -1.25
CA ALA A 390 -2.98 20.57 -0.07
C ALA A 390 -2.11 21.83 0.03
N ASP A 391 -2.66 22.87 0.64
CA ASP A 391 -2.11 24.22 0.61
C ASP A 391 -2.22 24.86 2.02
N VAL A 392 -1.30 25.76 2.34
CA VAL A 392 -1.29 26.56 3.57
C VAL A 392 -0.92 27.98 3.15
N THR A 393 -1.86 28.90 3.31
CA THR A 393 -1.74 30.30 2.86
C THR A 393 -1.58 31.29 4.02
N GLU A 394 -1.59 30.79 5.26
CA GLU A 394 -1.44 31.55 6.50
C GLU A 394 -0.32 30.93 7.37
N GLU A 395 0.59 31.77 7.88
CA GLU A 395 1.79 31.38 8.64
C GLU A 395 1.46 30.47 9.84
N GLY A 396 2.22 29.40 10.01
CA GLY A 396 1.99 28.39 11.05
C GLY A 396 0.73 27.53 10.87
N GLY A 397 0.10 27.55 9.69
CA GLY A 397 -1.07 26.74 9.36
C GLY A 397 -0.76 25.26 9.10
N VAL A 398 -1.77 24.42 9.25
CA VAL A 398 -1.64 22.96 9.17
C VAL A 398 -2.69 22.37 8.24
N ALA A 399 -2.31 21.81 7.10
CA ALA A 399 -3.22 21.18 6.14
C ALA A 399 -3.16 19.65 6.20
N LEU A 400 -4.26 19.02 6.64
CA LEU A 400 -4.36 17.57 6.84
C LEU A 400 -5.36 16.94 5.86
N GLY A 401 -4.88 16.02 5.02
CA GLY A 401 -5.63 15.36 3.97
C GLY A 401 -5.45 16.01 2.58
N SER A 402 -5.74 15.26 1.52
CA SER A 402 -5.63 15.74 0.14
C SER A 402 -6.68 16.81 -0.18
N GLY A 403 -6.28 17.89 -0.85
CA GLY A 403 -7.16 19.03 -1.14
C GLY A 403 -7.64 19.79 0.11
N SER A 404 -6.87 19.76 1.20
CA SER A 404 -7.11 20.63 2.36
C SER A 404 -6.38 21.94 2.19
N VAL A 405 -7.01 23.06 2.56
CA VAL A 405 -6.44 24.41 2.44
C VAL A 405 -6.54 25.11 3.79
N ALA A 406 -5.41 25.52 4.37
CA ALA A 406 -5.38 26.36 5.56
C ALA A 406 -5.31 27.85 5.16
N ASP A 407 -6.46 28.52 5.24
CA ASP A 407 -6.74 29.88 4.76
C ASP A 407 -7.14 30.87 5.88
N THR A 408 -7.09 30.41 7.13
CA THR A 408 -7.59 31.13 8.29
C THR A 408 -6.47 31.38 9.29
N GLY A 409 -6.04 32.65 9.37
CA GLY A 409 -4.91 33.09 10.19
C GLY A 409 -5.26 33.45 11.65
N ALA A 410 -4.37 34.23 12.27
CA ALA A 410 -4.55 34.78 13.61
C ALA A 410 -5.59 35.92 13.66
N GLY A 411 -6.18 36.17 14.84
CA GLY A 411 -7.14 37.24 15.08
C GLY A 411 -8.58 36.93 14.65
N ILE A 412 -8.89 35.66 14.39
CA ILE A 412 -10.24 35.20 14.05
C ILE A 412 -10.97 34.88 15.36
N GLN A 413 -11.99 35.69 15.66
CA GLN A 413 -12.80 35.55 16.86
C GLN A 413 -13.89 34.49 16.68
N GLY A 414 -14.04 33.60 17.67
CA GLY A 414 -15.07 32.56 17.67
C GLY A 414 -16.49 33.11 17.58
N TYR A 415 -17.40 32.34 17.00
CA TYR A 415 -18.80 32.75 16.82
C TYR A 415 -19.51 32.93 18.17
N ASN A 416 -20.02 34.14 18.40
CA ASN A 416 -20.81 34.48 19.58
C ASN A 416 -22.27 34.80 19.17
N PRO A 417 -23.26 33.99 19.58
CA PRO A 417 -24.67 34.21 19.21
C PRO A 417 -25.32 35.44 19.88
N VAL A 418 -24.73 36.02 20.94
CA VAL A 418 -25.31 37.14 21.71
C VAL A 418 -24.23 38.17 22.09
N THR A 419 -23.58 38.76 21.10
CA THR A 419 -22.50 39.75 21.32
C THR A 419 -22.92 40.92 22.22
N GLY A 420 -22.09 41.24 23.23
CA GLY A 420 -22.32 42.36 24.15
C GLY A 420 -23.19 42.02 25.36
N ALA A 421 -23.41 40.73 25.62
CA ALA A 421 -24.04 40.27 26.86
C ALA A 421 -23.09 40.46 28.07
N ALA A 422 -23.68 40.73 29.24
CA ALA A 422 -22.93 40.92 30.48
C ALA A 422 -22.80 39.62 31.29
N ASP A 423 -22.54 38.50 30.59
CA ASP A 423 -22.56 37.14 31.13
C ASP A 423 -21.15 36.50 31.29
N GLY A 424 -20.11 37.13 30.73
CA GLY A 424 -18.74 36.63 30.77
C GLY A 424 -18.38 35.65 29.66
N LEU A 425 -19.36 35.22 28.85
CA LEU A 425 -19.15 34.35 27.70
C LEU A 425 -18.32 35.06 26.61
N ASP A 426 -18.60 36.36 26.39
CA ASP A 426 -17.77 37.25 25.57
C ASP A 426 -16.28 37.17 25.95
N ALA A 427 -15.96 37.10 27.25
CA ALA A 427 -14.57 37.07 27.72
C ALA A 427 -13.89 35.70 27.54
N ALA A 428 -14.65 34.60 27.64
CA ALA A 428 -14.14 33.25 27.39
C ALA A 428 -13.86 33.03 25.89
N ILE A 429 -14.78 33.45 25.01
CA ILE A 429 -14.60 33.36 23.55
C ILE A 429 -13.48 34.29 23.05
N VAL A 430 -13.32 35.48 23.63
CA VAL A 430 -12.17 36.37 23.35
C VAL A 430 -10.85 35.74 23.79
N ALA A 431 -10.84 34.94 24.87
CA ALA A 431 -9.62 34.28 25.34
C ALA A 431 -9.15 33.12 24.42
N THR A 432 -10.00 32.66 23.50
CA THR A 432 -9.71 31.59 22.52
C THR A 432 -9.67 32.08 21.07
N GLU A 433 -9.53 33.39 20.84
CA GLU A 433 -9.25 34.00 19.54
C GLU A 433 -7.98 33.39 18.90
N SER A 434 -8.01 33.10 17.59
CA SER A 434 -6.91 32.38 16.93
C SER A 434 -5.58 33.14 17.04
N THR A 435 -4.48 32.42 17.29
CA THR A 435 -3.14 33.01 17.52
C THR A 435 -2.15 32.76 16.38
N THR A 436 -2.48 31.86 15.45
CA THR A 436 -1.65 31.39 14.33
C THR A 436 -2.56 30.80 13.24
N GLY A 437 -2.01 30.38 12.10
CA GLY A 437 -2.75 29.66 11.04
C GLY A 437 -3.51 28.43 11.55
N ALA A 438 -4.67 28.17 10.96
CA ALA A 438 -5.59 27.12 11.38
C ALA A 438 -5.12 25.69 11.04
N VAL A 439 -5.69 24.70 11.75
CA VAL A 439 -5.61 23.29 11.37
C VAL A 439 -6.78 22.96 10.43
N ALA A 440 -6.52 22.97 9.13
CA ALA A 440 -7.48 22.64 8.10
C ALA A 440 -7.53 21.13 7.83
N VAL A 441 -8.71 20.54 7.98
CA VAL A 441 -9.00 19.14 7.60
C VAL A 441 -9.77 19.03 6.28
N GLY A 442 -9.85 20.12 5.52
CA GLY A 442 -10.58 20.23 4.25
C GLY A 442 -10.41 21.62 3.64
N ASP A 443 -11.31 21.96 2.72
CA ASP A 443 -11.43 23.24 2.03
C ASP A 443 -12.92 23.46 1.76
N ALA A 444 -13.53 24.44 2.43
CA ALA A 444 -14.97 24.69 2.30
C ALA A 444 -15.36 25.30 0.95
N ASP A 445 -14.48 26.10 0.34
CA ASP A 445 -14.69 26.75 -0.95
C ASP A 445 -14.49 25.75 -2.10
N GLY A 446 -13.54 24.82 -1.96
CA GLY A 446 -13.37 23.64 -2.82
C GLY A 446 -14.36 22.50 -2.59
N GLY A 447 -15.20 22.58 -1.54
CA GLY A 447 -16.21 21.58 -1.22
C GLY A 447 -15.68 20.29 -0.57
N VAL A 448 -14.47 20.32 -0.02
CA VAL A 448 -13.81 19.21 0.68
C VAL A 448 -14.06 19.32 2.19
N PHE A 449 -14.82 18.38 2.75
CA PHE A 449 -15.11 18.33 4.18
C PHE A 449 -14.70 16.98 4.78
N ARG A 450 -14.25 16.97 6.03
CA ARG A 450 -13.93 15.75 6.78
C ARG A 450 -14.56 15.79 8.18
N GLN A 451 -15.02 14.63 8.64
CA GLN A 451 -15.38 14.45 10.04
C GLN A 451 -14.10 14.23 10.86
N ILE A 452 -14.01 14.90 12.02
CA ILE A 452 -13.02 14.58 13.05
C ILE A 452 -13.68 13.59 14.00
N THR A 453 -13.26 12.32 13.97
CA THR A 453 -13.85 11.23 14.75
C THR A 453 -12.98 10.89 15.97
N GLY A 454 -13.53 10.14 16.94
CA GLY A 454 -12.82 9.80 18.17
C GLY A 454 -12.63 10.96 19.17
N VAL A 455 -13.25 12.11 18.94
CA VAL A 455 -13.15 13.31 19.79
C VAL A 455 -13.79 13.05 21.17
N ALA A 456 -12.97 13.05 22.22
CA ALA A 456 -13.41 12.99 23.60
C ALA A 456 -14.27 14.21 23.97
N ALA A 457 -15.00 14.16 25.08
CA ALA A 457 -15.77 15.33 25.53
C ALA A 457 -14.79 16.40 26.06
N GLY A 458 -14.82 17.59 25.47
CA GLY A 458 -14.01 18.74 25.89
C GLY A 458 -14.32 19.19 27.33
N THR A 459 -13.32 19.73 28.01
CA THR A 459 -13.33 20.07 29.44
C THR A 459 -12.98 21.52 29.75
N GLU A 460 -12.10 22.13 28.96
CA GLU A 460 -11.69 23.55 29.05
C GLU A 460 -12.28 24.35 27.87
N ASP A 461 -12.31 25.68 27.97
CA ASP A 461 -12.94 26.58 26.99
C ASP A 461 -12.36 26.49 25.55
N SER A 462 -11.14 25.95 25.41
CA SER A 462 -10.44 25.74 24.13
C SER A 462 -10.57 24.32 23.56
N ASP A 463 -11.24 23.40 24.27
CA ASP A 463 -11.36 22.00 23.82
C ASP A 463 -12.43 21.85 22.73
N ALA A 464 -12.21 20.93 21.79
CA ALA A 464 -13.21 20.61 20.77
C ALA A 464 -14.45 19.95 21.38
N VAL A 465 -15.63 20.49 21.07
CA VAL A 465 -16.92 19.94 21.52
C VAL A 465 -17.35 18.79 20.62
N ASN A 466 -17.66 17.63 21.20
CA ASN A 466 -18.16 16.48 20.45
C ASN A 466 -19.70 16.44 20.37
N VAL A 467 -20.22 15.55 19.51
CA VAL A 467 -21.67 15.41 19.26
C VAL A 467 -22.45 14.99 20.52
N SER A 468 -21.86 14.26 21.46
CA SER A 468 -22.56 13.85 22.69
C SER A 468 -22.72 14.99 23.69
N GLN A 469 -21.74 15.90 23.80
CA GLN A 469 -21.90 17.14 24.58
C GLN A 469 -23.00 18.03 24.03
N LEU A 470 -23.04 18.24 22.70
CA LEU A 470 -24.08 19.05 22.07
C LEU A 470 -25.48 18.43 22.24
N LYS A 471 -25.59 17.09 22.12
CA LYS A 471 -26.83 16.36 22.43
C LYS A 471 -27.23 16.45 23.91
N ALA A 472 -26.26 16.47 24.83
CA ALA A 472 -26.54 16.65 26.26
C ALA A 472 -27.12 18.04 26.57
N LEU A 473 -26.64 19.10 25.91
CA LEU A 473 -27.24 20.44 25.99
C LEU A 473 -28.66 20.48 25.42
N GLY A 474 -28.93 19.75 24.34
CA GLY A 474 -30.31 19.56 23.85
C GLY A 474 -31.23 18.84 24.85
N GLY A 475 -30.65 18.09 25.80
CA GLY A 475 -31.36 17.38 26.86
C GLY A 475 -31.53 18.15 28.19
N THR A 476 -30.90 19.32 28.37
CA THR A 476 -31.12 20.13 29.58
C THR A 476 -32.50 20.82 29.55
N PRO A 477 -33.34 20.67 30.60
CA PRO A 477 -34.68 21.21 30.60
C PRO A 477 -34.73 22.71 30.96
N LEU A 478 -35.79 23.36 30.49
CA LEU A 478 -36.31 24.64 30.97
C LEU A 478 -37.30 24.38 32.11
N THR A 479 -36.93 24.77 33.33
CA THR A 479 -37.72 24.56 34.55
C THR A 479 -38.72 25.70 34.79
N PHE A 480 -40.01 25.37 34.95
CA PHE A 480 -41.10 26.29 35.25
C PHE A 480 -41.69 25.99 36.64
N ALA A 481 -41.57 26.95 37.57
CA ALA A 481 -42.09 26.84 38.93
C ALA A 481 -43.46 27.53 39.11
N GLY A 482 -44.35 26.92 39.89
CA GLY A 482 -45.60 27.52 40.35
C GLY A 482 -45.52 28.03 41.79
N ASP A 483 -46.57 28.72 42.27
CA ASP A 483 -46.71 29.10 43.68
C ASP A 483 -46.80 27.87 44.60
N THR A 484 -47.33 26.76 44.07
CA THR A 484 -47.35 25.43 44.67
C THR A 484 -47.19 24.33 43.60
N GLY A 485 -46.98 23.08 44.02
CA GLY A 485 -46.87 21.93 43.11
C GLY A 485 -45.43 21.40 42.99
N VAL A 486 -45.10 20.83 41.84
CA VAL A 486 -43.77 20.34 41.47
C VAL A 486 -43.37 21.02 40.17
N ASP A 487 -42.16 21.57 40.12
CA ASP A 487 -41.65 22.29 38.95
C ASP A 487 -41.73 21.43 37.67
N VAL A 488 -42.10 22.06 36.55
CA VAL A 488 -42.27 21.41 35.25
C VAL A 488 -41.04 21.66 34.38
N ASP A 489 -40.36 20.59 33.99
CA ASP A 489 -39.15 20.60 33.15
C ASP A 489 -39.48 20.30 31.69
N ARG A 490 -39.31 21.28 30.78
CA ARG A 490 -39.58 21.14 29.33
C ARG A 490 -38.32 21.25 28.47
N GLN A 491 -38.19 20.39 27.47
CA GLN A 491 -37.13 20.46 26.46
C GLN A 491 -37.45 21.49 25.37
N LEU A 492 -36.42 21.96 24.66
CA LEU A 492 -36.56 22.89 23.54
C LEU A 492 -37.41 22.27 22.42
N GLY A 493 -38.58 22.86 22.16
CA GLY A 493 -39.53 22.40 21.13
C GLY A 493 -40.74 21.64 21.68
N GLU A 494 -40.77 21.30 22.96
CA GLU A 494 -41.96 20.72 23.59
C GLU A 494 -43.04 21.77 23.87
N THR A 495 -44.32 21.37 23.81
CA THR A 495 -45.44 22.25 24.18
C THR A 495 -45.55 22.34 25.71
N PHE A 496 -45.66 23.56 26.23
CA PHE A 496 -45.93 23.82 27.65
C PHE A 496 -47.38 24.32 27.79
N ASN A 497 -48.19 23.60 28.55
CA ASN A 497 -49.61 23.89 28.68
C ASN A 497 -49.86 24.89 29.81
N ILE A 498 -50.64 25.94 29.53
CA ILE A 498 -51.11 26.88 30.56
C ILE A 498 -52.64 26.89 30.48
N ILE A 499 -53.29 26.36 31.52
CA ILE A 499 -54.74 26.15 31.56
C ILE A 499 -55.36 26.77 32.82
N GLY A 500 -56.67 27.04 32.79
CA GLY A 500 -57.40 27.61 33.94
C GLY A 500 -58.06 26.54 34.80
N GLY A 501 -57.89 26.62 36.11
CA GLY A 501 -58.44 25.68 37.11
C GLY A 501 -59.25 26.33 38.23
N ALA A 502 -59.78 25.51 39.14
CA ALA A 502 -60.49 25.93 40.35
C ALA A 502 -59.99 25.17 41.60
N ASP A 503 -59.62 25.87 42.67
CA ASP A 503 -59.12 25.29 43.92
C ASP A 503 -59.91 25.77 45.14
N ALA A 504 -60.11 24.82 46.05
CA ALA A 504 -60.83 24.98 47.31
C ALA A 504 -59.93 25.39 48.51
N SER A 505 -58.61 25.57 48.33
CA SER A 505 -57.64 25.61 49.45
C SER A 505 -56.65 26.79 49.48
N GLY A 506 -56.44 27.50 48.36
CA GLY A 506 -55.48 28.60 48.23
C GLY A 506 -55.83 29.85 49.05
N ASN A 507 -54.81 30.60 49.47
CA ASN A 507 -54.94 31.82 50.29
C ASN A 507 -54.67 33.13 49.51
N THR A 508 -54.53 33.05 48.19
CA THR A 508 -54.40 34.17 47.24
C THR A 508 -55.53 34.11 46.21
N ASN A 509 -55.87 35.24 45.58
CA ASN A 509 -56.99 35.30 44.63
C ASN A 509 -56.70 34.58 43.30
N ILE A 510 -55.42 34.47 42.95
CA ILE A 510 -54.89 33.62 41.87
C ILE A 510 -53.69 32.88 42.49
N SER A 511 -53.57 31.59 42.19
CA SER A 511 -52.42 30.76 42.53
C SER A 511 -52.04 29.97 41.28
N THR A 512 -50.75 29.81 41.02
CA THR A 512 -50.25 28.90 39.99
C THR A 512 -49.87 27.56 40.61
N VAL A 513 -50.24 26.47 39.94
CA VAL A 513 -49.93 25.10 40.38
C VAL A 513 -49.21 24.39 39.24
N ALA A 514 -47.96 24.02 39.47
CA ALA A 514 -47.19 23.22 38.52
C ALA A 514 -47.47 21.74 38.77
N ASP A 515 -47.92 21.00 37.75
CA ASP A 515 -48.39 19.62 37.90
C ASP A 515 -47.25 18.58 37.99
N GLY A 516 -46.01 18.99 37.69
CA GLY A 516 -44.83 18.14 37.60
C GLY A 516 -44.75 17.29 36.33
N THR A 517 -45.68 17.49 35.38
CA THR A 517 -45.69 16.84 34.06
C THR A 517 -45.47 17.83 32.94
N ASP A 518 -46.50 18.56 32.47
CA ASP A 518 -46.41 19.46 31.30
C ASP A 518 -47.23 20.76 31.44
N THR A 519 -47.91 20.94 32.57
CA THR A 519 -48.96 21.95 32.73
C THR A 519 -48.73 22.85 33.94
N LEU A 520 -48.86 24.17 33.71
CA LEU A 520 -49.02 25.17 34.77
C LEU A 520 -50.50 25.58 34.85
N GLU A 521 -51.20 25.07 35.84
CA GLU A 521 -52.59 25.40 36.10
C GLU A 521 -52.67 26.76 36.80
N ILE A 522 -53.32 27.74 36.15
CA ILE A 522 -53.65 29.03 36.75
C ILE A 522 -55.00 28.90 37.43
N VAL A 523 -55.00 28.91 38.75
CA VAL A 523 -56.16 28.61 39.56
C VAL A 523 -56.70 29.87 40.24
N MET A 524 -58.00 30.10 40.14
CA MET A 524 -58.70 31.03 41.03
C MET A 524 -59.35 30.27 42.18
N THR A 525 -59.31 30.86 43.37
CA THR A 525 -60.01 30.30 44.54
C THR A 525 -61.53 30.46 44.40
N ASP A 526 -62.30 29.48 44.88
CA ASP A 526 -63.76 29.55 44.96
C ASP A 526 -64.30 30.73 45.80
N GLN A 527 -63.46 31.37 46.62
CA GLN A 527 -63.81 32.53 47.45
C GLN A 527 -62.76 33.64 47.34
N PRO A 528 -62.70 34.38 46.22
CA PRO A 528 -61.71 35.43 46.03
C PRO A 528 -61.97 36.57 47.02
N THR A 529 -60.91 36.99 47.73
CA THR A 529 -60.98 38.00 48.79
C THR A 529 -60.52 39.36 48.26
N PHE A 530 -61.45 40.30 48.11
CA PHE A 530 -61.14 41.68 47.75
C PHE A 530 -61.14 42.54 49.02
N GLY A 531 -60.16 42.29 49.89
CA GLY A 531 -60.13 42.83 51.25
C GLY A 531 -61.15 42.13 52.14
N ASN A 532 -62.11 42.87 52.69
CA ASN A 532 -63.16 42.32 53.56
C ASN A 532 -64.37 41.77 52.78
N VAL A 533 -64.45 42.01 51.47
CA VAL A 533 -65.59 41.60 50.63
C VAL A 533 -65.38 40.16 50.16
N THR A 534 -66.38 39.31 50.40
CA THR A 534 -66.43 37.92 49.91
C THR A 534 -67.60 37.75 48.94
N VAL A 535 -67.35 37.01 47.86
CA VAL A 535 -68.32 36.75 46.79
C VAL A 535 -68.64 35.26 46.77
N ASN A 536 -69.93 34.93 46.85
CA ASN A 536 -70.52 33.59 46.75
C ASN A 536 -69.99 32.53 47.73
N THR A 537 -70.59 32.46 48.93
CA THR A 537 -70.48 31.26 49.79
C THR A 537 -71.59 30.27 49.45
N THR A 538 -71.29 28.97 49.50
CA THR A 538 -72.13 27.86 49.03
C THR A 538 -73.61 27.97 49.41
N GLY A 539 -74.47 28.37 48.46
CA GLY A 539 -75.93 28.31 48.60
C GLY A 539 -76.73 29.56 48.18
N GLY A 540 -76.10 30.68 47.81
CA GLY A 540 -76.85 31.82 47.27
C GLY A 540 -75.98 33.00 46.82
N ASP A 541 -76.27 33.50 45.62
CA ASP A 541 -75.56 34.58 44.91
C ASP A 541 -75.58 35.91 45.69
N THR A 542 -74.64 36.04 46.63
CA THR A 542 -74.59 37.14 47.59
C THR A 542 -73.17 37.70 47.72
N ILE A 543 -73.09 39.01 47.93
CA ILE A 543 -71.86 39.75 48.21
C ILE A 543 -71.89 40.16 49.68
N ASN A 544 -70.97 39.62 50.47
CA ASN A 544 -70.92 39.82 51.91
C ASN A 544 -69.70 40.66 52.32
N GLY A 545 -69.71 41.21 53.53
CA GLY A 545 -68.58 41.99 54.07
C GLY A 545 -68.53 43.48 53.69
N LEU A 546 -69.62 44.02 53.12
CA LEU A 546 -69.78 45.46 52.90
C LEU A 546 -69.81 46.23 54.24
N SER A 547 -69.07 47.33 54.34
CA SER A 547 -68.88 48.08 55.59
C SER A 547 -69.91 49.18 55.85
N ASN A 548 -70.76 49.53 54.87
CA ASN A 548 -71.77 50.58 54.97
C ASN A 548 -73.09 50.05 55.58
N LEU A 549 -73.05 49.65 56.86
CA LEU A 549 -74.21 49.09 57.57
C LEU A 549 -75.25 50.14 58.01
N THR A 550 -74.97 51.44 57.83
CA THR A 550 -75.87 52.55 58.18
C THR A 550 -75.85 53.61 57.09
N PHE A 551 -76.99 54.25 56.80
CA PHE A 551 -77.08 55.34 55.83
C PHE A 551 -77.07 56.68 56.58
N ASP A 552 -76.07 57.51 56.31
CA ASP A 552 -76.01 58.91 56.77
C ASP A 552 -76.26 59.81 55.54
N PRO A 553 -77.33 60.63 55.53
CA PRO A 553 -77.64 61.50 54.40
C PRO A 553 -76.65 62.66 54.23
N ASP A 554 -75.87 63.01 55.26
CA ASP A 554 -74.92 64.14 55.23
C ASP A 554 -73.46 63.69 54.94
N ASP A 555 -73.14 62.40 55.06
CA ASP A 555 -71.79 61.83 54.82
C ASP A 555 -71.86 60.40 54.21
N PHE A 556 -72.05 60.31 52.88
CA PHE A 556 -72.08 59.05 52.15
C PHE A 556 -71.14 59.04 50.94
N ALA A 557 -70.60 57.87 50.59
CA ALA A 557 -69.73 57.69 49.42
C ALA A 557 -70.52 57.16 48.21
N SER A 558 -70.55 57.94 47.13
CA SER A 558 -71.16 57.57 45.86
C SER A 558 -70.45 56.37 45.21
N GLY A 559 -71.21 55.48 44.57
CA GLY A 559 -70.69 54.32 43.83
C GLY A 559 -70.49 53.04 44.65
N GLN A 560 -70.88 53.02 45.93
CA GLN A 560 -70.85 51.82 46.77
C GLN A 560 -72.18 51.04 46.70
N ALA A 561 -72.12 49.70 46.82
CA ALA A 561 -73.31 48.86 46.95
C ALA A 561 -73.99 49.09 48.32
N ALA A 562 -75.32 49.16 48.35
CA ALA A 562 -76.09 49.38 49.59
C ALA A 562 -76.36 48.06 50.33
N THR A 563 -76.47 48.11 51.66
CA THR A 563 -76.83 46.96 52.49
C THR A 563 -78.34 46.82 52.66
N GLU A 564 -78.82 45.60 52.91
CA GLU A 564 -80.26 45.31 53.06
C GLU A 564 -80.87 46.09 54.25
N ASP A 565 -80.10 46.31 55.32
CA ASP A 565 -80.48 47.13 56.48
C ASP A 565 -80.66 48.62 56.13
N GLN A 566 -79.79 49.20 55.29
CA GLN A 566 -79.95 50.57 54.79
C GLN A 566 -81.22 50.69 53.94
N LEU A 567 -81.47 49.73 53.05
CA LEU A 567 -82.66 49.72 52.20
C LEU A 567 -83.95 49.60 53.01
N LYS A 568 -83.92 48.87 54.14
CA LYS A 568 -85.05 48.82 55.07
C LYS A 568 -85.32 50.17 55.76
N GLN A 569 -84.29 50.90 56.20
CA GLN A 569 -84.48 52.21 56.83
C GLN A 569 -85.08 53.24 55.87
N VAL A 570 -84.65 53.22 54.61
CA VAL A 570 -85.26 54.03 53.53
C VAL A 570 -86.72 53.65 53.35
N SER A 571 -87.06 52.36 53.33
CA SER A 571 -88.45 51.88 53.23
C SER A 571 -89.33 52.35 54.40
N ASP A 572 -88.86 52.27 55.64
CA ASP A 572 -89.65 52.67 56.82
C ASP A 572 -89.93 54.19 56.84
N ILE A 573 -88.98 55.04 56.42
CA ILE A 573 -89.18 56.49 56.30
C ILE A 573 -90.07 56.84 55.11
N ALA A 574 -89.84 56.18 53.96
CA ALA A 574 -90.61 56.40 52.76
C ALA A 574 -92.11 56.34 53.06
N ASN A 575 -92.57 55.28 53.75
CA ASN A 575 -93.95 54.89 54.09
C ASN A 575 -94.83 55.88 54.94
N THR A 576 -94.54 57.20 54.98
CA THR A 576 -95.32 58.20 55.74
C THR A 576 -96.23 59.21 54.98
N GLY A 577 -95.97 59.55 53.70
CA GLY A 577 -96.93 60.27 52.80
C GLY A 577 -97.02 61.82 52.87
N TRP A 578 -97.72 62.45 51.91
CA TRP A 578 -97.81 63.92 51.68
C TRP A 578 -99.11 64.38 50.95
N ASN A 579 -99.43 65.68 50.79
CA ASN A 579 -100.76 66.16 50.28
C ASN A 579 -100.71 66.95 48.94
N LEU A 580 -101.76 66.85 48.09
CA LEU A 580 -101.90 67.60 46.82
C LEU A 580 -103.32 68.14 46.56
N SER A 581 -103.46 69.29 45.88
CA SER A 581 -104.71 69.78 45.23
C SER A 581 -104.44 70.48 43.89
N ALA A 582 -105.41 70.47 42.96
CA ALA A 582 -105.31 71.14 41.64
C ALA A 582 -106.58 71.91 41.27
N GLN A 583 -106.42 73.05 40.58
CA GLN A 583 -107.48 73.94 40.06
C GLN A 583 -108.70 74.14 40.99
N ASP A 584 -108.44 74.56 42.22
CA ASP A 584 -109.43 74.91 43.27
C ASP A 584 -110.32 73.75 43.81
N GLU A 585 -109.93 72.48 43.64
CA GLU A 585 -110.56 71.35 44.35
C GLU A 585 -109.89 71.02 45.73
N LEU A 586 -110.52 70.13 46.50
CA LEU A 586 -110.08 69.75 47.86
C LEU A 586 -108.80 68.90 47.82
N ALA A 587 -107.93 69.08 48.82
CA ALA A 587 -106.65 68.38 48.90
C ALA A 587 -106.77 66.92 49.39
N GLU A 588 -105.97 66.04 48.80
CA GLU A 588 -105.92 64.60 49.06
C GLU A 588 -104.53 64.19 49.61
N ASN A 589 -104.49 63.17 50.48
CA ASN A 589 -103.24 62.64 51.06
C ASN A 589 -102.78 61.41 50.27
N ILE A 590 -101.50 61.43 49.92
CA ILE A 590 -100.83 60.58 48.95
C ILE A 590 -99.86 59.71 49.72
N ALA A 591 -100.10 58.40 49.75
CA ALA A 591 -99.22 57.48 50.41
C ALA A 591 -97.98 57.18 49.55
N PRO A 592 -96.94 56.59 50.14
CA PRO A 592 -95.69 56.29 49.44
C PRO A 592 -95.85 55.01 48.64
N GLY A 593 -95.69 55.13 47.33
CA GLY A 593 -96.19 54.15 46.36
C GLY A 593 -97.47 54.59 45.65
N ASP A 594 -98.16 55.65 46.11
CA ASP A 594 -99.24 56.29 45.36
C ASP A 594 -98.64 57.29 44.35
N GLU A 595 -99.05 57.19 43.09
CA GLU A 595 -98.54 58.06 42.03
C GLU A 595 -99.33 59.38 41.96
N VAL A 596 -98.74 60.47 42.46
CA VAL A 596 -99.14 61.82 42.03
C VAL A 596 -98.53 62.12 40.67
N ASN A 597 -99.40 62.34 39.70
CA ASN A 597 -99.05 62.44 38.30
C ASN A 597 -99.56 63.76 37.72
N LEU A 598 -98.68 64.77 37.73
CA LEU A 598 -98.83 66.02 36.97
C LEU A 598 -97.96 65.99 35.71
N ARG A 599 -97.85 64.83 35.05
CA ARG A 599 -96.86 64.61 33.98
C ARG A 599 -97.21 65.41 32.74
N ASN A 600 -96.24 66.21 32.29
CA ASN A 600 -96.03 66.39 30.87
C ASN A 600 -95.33 65.12 30.35
N THR A 601 -96.10 64.18 29.79
CA THR A 601 -95.61 62.81 29.50
C THR A 601 -94.62 62.70 28.35
N ASP A 602 -94.41 63.77 27.59
CA ASP A 602 -93.52 63.84 26.43
C ASP A 602 -92.29 64.72 26.67
N GLY A 603 -91.93 65.06 27.92
CA GLY A 603 -90.68 65.78 28.25
C GLY A 603 -90.58 67.25 27.80
N ASN A 604 -91.28 67.64 26.73
CA ASN A 604 -91.18 68.91 26.01
C ASN A 604 -91.40 70.18 26.85
N LEU A 605 -92.06 70.06 28.00
CA LEU A 605 -92.24 71.15 28.96
C LEU A 605 -91.38 70.95 30.21
N VAL A 606 -90.42 71.85 30.45
CA VAL A 606 -89.77 72.03 31.75
C VAL A 606 -90.80 72.53 32.76
N ILE A 607 -91.26 71.62 33.60
CA ILE A 607 -92.04 71.91 34.79
C ILE A 607 -91.06 72.29 35.90
N THR A 608 -90.80 73.58 36.09
CA THR A 608 -89.86 74.09 37.11
C THR A 608 -90.62 74.45 38.40
N GLN A 609 -90.28 73.79 39.50
CA GLN A 609 -90.74 74.17 40.84
C GLN A 609 -89.75 75.16 41.46
N ALA A 610 -90.25 76.29 41.97
CA ALA A 610 -89.43 77.31 42.62
C ALA A 610 -90.18 77.95 43.80
N THR A 611 -89.44 78.30 44.86
CA THR A 611 -90.02 78.99 46.03
C THR A 611 -89.86 80.50 45.87
N ASP A 612 -90.87 81.19 45.32
CA ASP A 612 -90.90 82.66 45.31
C ASP A 612 -91.76 83.23 46.45
N ASN A 613 -91.24 84.26 47.12
CA ASN A 613 -91.88 84.96 48.24
C ASN A 613 -92.52 84.06 49.32
N GLY A 614 -91.97 82.86 49.53
CA GLY A 614 -92.38 81.93 50.60
C GLY A 614 -93.54 80.99 50.26
N ARG A 615 -93.75 80.68 48.97
CA ARG A 615 -94.64 79.59 48.52
C ARG A 615 -93.95 78.78 47.44
N GLU A 616 -94.15 77.47 47.42
CA GLU A 616 -93.78 76.61 46.31
C GLU A 616 -94.71 76.89 45.11
N GLU A 617 -94.18 77.50 44.06
CA GLU A 617 -94.85 77.68 42.77
C GLU A 617 -94.31 76.67 41.74
N VAL A 618 -95.17 76.25 40.82
CA VAL A 618 -94.84 75.34 39.71
C VAL A 618 -95.09 76.08 38.40
N THR A 619 -94.04 76.25 37.61
CA THR A 619 -94.05 76.98 36.33
C THR A 619 -93.86 76.01 35.16
N PHE A 620 -94.55 76.23 34.05
CA PHE A 620 -94.47 75.39 32.85
C PHE A 620 -93.83 76.19 31.70
N ASN A 621 -92.60 75.84 31.32
CA ASN A 621 -91.88 76.38 30.17
C ASN A 621 -91.63 75.25 29.14
N LEU A 622 -91.13 75.56 27.93
CA LEU A 622 -90.52 74.54 27.06
C LEU A 622 -89.11 74.20 27.57
N ASP A 623 -88.65 72.98 27.32
CA ASP A 623 -87.25 72.57 27.58
C ASP A 623 -86.29 73.19 26.55
N ASP A 624 -85.00 73.28 26.91
CA ASP A 624 -83.93 73.67 25.99
C ASP A 624 -83.70 72.56 24.94
N ASP A 625 -83.97 71.29 25.28
CA ASP A 625 -83.99 70.12 24.38
C ASP A 625 -85.39 69.45 24.32
N VAL A 626 -86.01 69.42 23.13
CA VAL A 626 -87.45 69.08 22.94
C VAL A 626 -87.63 67.61 22.49
N GLU A 627 -87.96 66.72 23.43
CA GLU A 627 -88.31 65.30 23.22
C GLU A 627 -89.72 65.10 22.61
N VAL A 628 -89.89 65.35 21.31
CA VAL A 628 -91.12 64.96 20.61
C VAL A 628 -91.41 63.46 20.78
N THR A 629 -92.68 63.06 20.97
CA THR A 629 -93.06 61.63 21.11
C THR A 629 -93.43 60.94 19.80
N ASN A 630 -93.88 61.70 18.79
CA ASN A 630 -94.09 61.19 17.43
C ASN A 630 -93.02 61.77 16.49
N SER A 631 -93.13 63.03 16.07
CA SER A 631 -92.10 63.64 15.23
C SER A 631 -92.01 65.17 15.31
N LEU A 632 -90.81 65.69 15.08
CA LEU A 632 -90.50 67.11 14.96
C LEU A 632 -90.26 67.45 13.49
N THR A 633 -91.14 68.26 12.90
CA THR A 633 -91.02 68.70 11.50
C THR A 633 -90.36 70.07 11.42
N VAL A 634 -89.20 70.16 10.77
CA VAL A 634 -88.48 71.44 10.52
C VAL A 634 -88.25 71.59 9.02
N GLY A 635 -89.14 72.34 8.36
CA GLY A 635 -89.13 72.48 6.90
C GLY A 635 -89.66 71.23 6.20
N SER A 636 -88.84 70.55 5.41
CA SER A 636 -89.16 69.27 4.77
C SER A 636 -88.49 68.07 5.46
N VAL A 637 -87.65 68.30 6.47
CA VAL A 637 -87.00 67.24 7.26
C VAL A 637 -87.85 66.95 8.49
N VAL A 638 -88.02 65.68 8.79
CA VAL A 638 -88.83 65.17 9.90
C VAL A 638 -87.98 64.20 10.72
N THR A 639 -87.69 64.57 11.97
CA THR A 639 -87.14 63.66 12.98
C THR A 639 -88.31 62.93 13.63
N ASP A 640 -88.48 61.64 13.37
CA ASP A 640 -89.45 60.79 14.06
C ASP A 640 -88.78 60.18 15.30
N ALA A 641 -89.40 60.33 16.47
CA ALA A 641 -88.86 59.89 17.74
C ALA A 641 -89.47 58.56 18.21
N THR A 642 -90.50 58.05 17.51
CA THR A 642 -90.96 56.67 17.72
C THR A 642 -90.02 55.68 17.03
N THR A 643 -89.47 56.04 15.86
CA THR A 643 -88.47 55.21 15.16
C THR A 643 -87.01 55.65 15.35
N ASN A 644 -86.78 56.93 15.68
CA ASN A 644 -85.50 57.65 15.65
C ASN A 644 -85.03 58.08 14.23
N ASP A 645 -85.85 57.89 13.19
CA ASP A 645 -85.47 58.16 11.81
C ASP A 645 -85.42 59.66 11.49
N ILE A 646 -84.44 60.09 10.66
CA ILE A 646 -84.39 61.44 10.08
C ILE A 646 -84.82 61.38 8.61
N THR A 647 -86.11 61.56 8.35
CA THR A 647 -86.69 61.45 7.00
C THR A 647 -86.77 62.81 6.28
N GLY A 648 -86.86 62.79 4.95
CA GLY A 648 -86.97 64.00 4.13
C GLY A 648 -85.64 64.69 3.78
N LEU A 649 -84.50 64.03 4.06
CA LEU A 649 -83.19 64.41 3.53
C LEU A 649 -83.16 64.24 2.00
N SER A 650 -82.48 65.16 1.31
CA SER A 650 -82.46 65.20 -0.17
C SER A 650 -81.18 64.67 -0.80
N ASN A 651 -80.21 64.24 0.01
CA ASN A 651 -78.93 63.69 -0.40
C ASN A 651 -79.03 62.17 -0.33
N LEU A 652 -79.41 61.53 -1.44
CA LEU A 652 -79.71 60.09 -1.51
C LEU A 652 -78.78 59.34 -2.50
N ASP A 653 -77.83 60.05 -3.11
CA ASP A 653 -76.96 59.53 -4.18
C ASP A 653 -75.50 59.70 -3.75
N LEU A 654 -74.66 58.69 -3.99
CA LEU A 654 -73.22 58.74 -3.72
C LEU A 654 -72.44 59.37 -4.88
N ASP A 655 -72.98 59.32 -6.10
CA ASP A 655 -72.37 59.91 -7.30
C ASP A 655 -72.55 61.44 -7.39
N ASP A 656 -73.20 62.07 -6.39
CA ASP A 656 -73.29 63.53 -6.30
C ASP A 656 -71.90 64.15 -6.06
N PRO A 657 -71.43 65.11 -6.89
CA PRO A 657 -70.10 65.70 -6.75
C PRO A 657 -69.82 66.45 -5.43
N SER A 658 -70.84 66.66 -4.59
CA SER A 658 -70.72 67.25 -3.25
C SER A 658 -70.73 66.22 -2.11
N PHE A 659 -70.82 64.93 -2.42
CA PHE A 659 -70.73 63.85 -1.44
C PHE A 659 -69.40 63.93 -0.64
N ALA A 660 -69.47 63.63 0.66
CA ALA A 660 -68.38 63.70 1.63
C ALA A 660 -67.58 65.03 1.72
N THR A 661 -67.97 66.11 1.04
CA THR A 661 -67.22 67.40 1.01
C THR A 661 -67.95 68.58 1.65
N VAL A 662 -69.19 68.41 2.10
CA VAL A 662 -70.01 69.45 2.74
C VAL A 662 -70.64 68.91 4.02
N GLY A 663 -70.58 69.68 5.12
CA GLY A 663 -71.03 69.27 6.46
C GLY A 663 -72.56 69.16 6.63
N ARG A 664 -73.17 68.20 5.94
CA ARG A 664 -74.56 67.74 6.12
C ARG A 664 -74.56 66.38 6.83
N ALA A 665 -75.68 66.01 7.44
CA ALA A 665 -75.91 64.61 7.81
C ALA A 665 -76.03 63.75 6.53
N ALA A 666 -75.38 62.58 6.53
CA ALA A 666 -75.67 61.52 5.57
C ALA A 666 -77.08 60.97 5.85
N SER A 667 -77.82 60.56 4.82
CA SER A 667 -79.06 59.81 5.04
C SER A 667 -78.75 58.37 5.41
N GLU A 668 -79.70 57.65 6.01
CA GLU A 668 -79.52 56.21 6.26
C GLU A 668 -79.30 55.45 4.97
N GLU A 669 -79.97 55.81 3.87
CA GLU A 669 -79.73 55.20 2.56
C GLU A 669 -78.31 55.45 2.05
N GLN A 670 -77.68 56.60 2.35
CA GLN A 670 -76.28 56.84 2.01
C GLN A 670 -75.30 56.09 2.93
N LEU A 671 -75.60 55.97 4.23
CA LEU A 671 -74.74 55.24 5.17
C LEU A 671 -74.86 53.72 4.97
N ASP A 672 -76.06 53.23 4.63
CA ASP A 672 -76.34 51.86 4.25
C ASP A 672 -75.73 51.54 2.88
N LEU A 673 -75.83 52.43 1.86
CA LEU A 673 -75.05 52.26 0.63
C LEU A 673 -73.54 52.20 0.91
N VAL A 674 -72.96 53.13 1.67
CA VAL A 674 -71.52 53.10 1.97
C VAL A 674 -71.12 51.86 2.77
N THR A 675 -71.96 51.40 3.70
CA THR A 675 -71.68 50.19 4.50
C THR A 675 -71.87 48.91 3.68
N SER A 676 -72.85 48.89 2.78
CA SER A 676 -73.10 47.81 1.82
C SER A 676 -72.01 47.75 0.75
N ASP A 677 -71.57 48.90 0.23
CA ASP A 677 -70.48 49.02 -0.73
C ASP A 677 -69.16 48.60 -0.10
N LEU A 678 -68.84 49.04 1.13
CA LEU A 678 -67.62 48.56 1.82
C LEU A 678 -67.68 47.07 2.15
N ARG A 679 -68.85 46.54 2.54
CA ARG A 679 -69.01 45.10 2.78
C ARG A 679 -68.80 44.31 1.50
N GLY A 680 -69.55 44.60 0.44
CA GLY A 680 -69.46 43.95 -0.87
C GLY A 680 -68.30 44.38 -1.77
N LEU A 681 -67.38 45.22 -1.28
CA LEU A 681 -66.07 45.46 -1.89
C LEU A 681 -65.00 44.48 -1.39
N GLY A 682 -65.21 43.92 -0.19
CA GLY A 682 -64.53 42.73 0.34
C GLY A 682 -63.02 42.61 0.13
N LEU A 683 -62.58 41.37 -0.05
CA LEU A 683 -61.25 40.96 -0.52
C LEU A 683 -61.41 39.76 -1.47
N ASP A 684 -60.71 39.80 -2.61
CA ASP A 684 -60.64 38.69 -3.57
C ASP A 684 -59.43 37.77 -3.28
N PHE A 685 -59.67 36.47 -3.23
CA PHE A 685 -58.65 35.44 -3.01
C PHE A 685 -58.57 34.47 -4.20
N ALA A 686 -57.46 34.53 -4.94
CA ALA A 686 -57.19 33.64 -6.07
C ALA A 686 -56.51 32.33 -5.63
N GLY A 687 -56.85 31.23 -6.31
CA GLY A 687 -56.16 29.93 -6.22
C GLY A 687 -55.36 29.61 -7.48
N ASP A 688 -54.62 28.49 -7.48
CA ASP A 688 -53.90 27.99 -8.67
C ASP A 688 -54.87 27.63 -9.81
N SER A 689 -56.13 27.32 -9.47
CA SER A 689 -57.24 27.21 -10.40
C SER A 689 -58.59 27.42 -9.70
N GLY A 690 -59.65 27.54 -10.51
CA GLY A 690 -61.01 27.84 -10.04
C GLY A 690 -61.41 29.28 -10.37
N THR A 691 -62.39 29.80 -9.62
CA THR A 691 -62.82 31.19 -9.66
C THR A 691 -62.52 31.84 -8.32
N ASP A 692 -61.92 33.03 -8.33
CA ASP A 692 -61.51 33.77 -7.14
C ASP A 692 -62.66 33.87 -6.12
N VAL A 693 -62.34 33.65 -4.84
CA VAL A 693 -63.31 33.75 -3.74
C VAL A 693 -63.33 35.18 -3.23
N HIS A 694 -64.45 35.88 -3.42
CA HIS A 694 -64.70 37.20 -2.86
C HIS A 694 -65.28 37.08 -1.44
N ARG A 695 -64.66 37.69 -0.42
CA ARG A 695 -65.20 37.74 0.95
C ARG A 695 -65.50 39.15 1.43
N ASP A 696 -66.73 39.37 1.87
CA ASP A 696 -67.15 40.62 2.47
C ASP A 696 -66.42 40.87 3.80
N LEU A 697 -66.22 42.13 4.16
CA LEU A 697 -65.52 42.52 5.40
C LEU A 697 -66.28 42.03 6.65
N GLY A 698 -65.73 40.96 7.27
CA GLY A 698 -66.25 40.32 8.47
C GLY A 698 -66.68 38.86 8.27
N GLU A 699 -66.65 38.35 7.04
CA GLU A 699 -66.90 36.93 6.75
C GLU A 699 -65.63 36.08 6.89
N THR A 700 -65.79 34.81 7.25
CA THR A 700 -64.69 33.85 7.38
C THR A 700 -64.34 33.26 6.03
N LEU A 701 -63.08 33.34 5.60
CA LEU A 701 -62.55 32.52 4.51
C LEU A 701 -62.27 31.11 5.03
N ASN A 702 -62.93 30.11 4.45
CA ASN A 702 -62.66 28.72 4.79
C ASN A 702 -61.40 28.24 4.05
N ILE A 703 -60.43 27.69 4.78
CA ILE A 703 -59.24 27.05 4.19
C ILE A 703 -59.23 25.59 4.66
N ILE A 704 -59.58 24.68 3.75
CA ILE A 704 -59.80 23.26 4.10
C ILE A 704 -58.97 22.34 3.21
N GLY A 705 -58.43 21.26 3.79
CA GLY A 705 -57.70 20.24 3.06
C GLY A 705 -58.56 19.04 2.67
N GLY A 706 -58.28 18.40 1.52
CA GLY A 706 -58.69 17.01 1.26
C GLY A 706 -59.69 16.73 0.13
N ALA A 707 -59.94 17.67 -0.78
CA ALA A 707 -60.77 17.42 -1.98
C ALA A 707 -60.00 16.67 -3.09
N THR A 708 -60.68 15.81 -3.85
CA THR A 708 -60.03 14.61 -4.43
C THR A 708 -59.26 14.76 -5.73
N ASP A 709 -59.48 15.78 -6.56
CA ASP A 709 -58.93 15.79 -7.92
C ASP A 709 -58.42 17.17 -8.35
N LEU A 710 -57.11 17.28 -8.51
CA LEU A 710 -56.40 18.12 -9.49
C LEU A 710 -55.00 17.55 -9.77
N THR A 711 -54.48 17.88 -10.94
CA THR A 711 -53.11 17.57 -11.38
C THR A 711 -52.47 18.88 -11.84
N ASP A 712 -51.27 19.19 -11.33
CA ASP A 712 -50.17 19.86 -12.06
C ASP A 712 -48.95 20.14 -11.13
N ASN A 713 -49.08 20.05 -9.80
CA ASN A 713 -47.98 20.05 -8.81
C ASN A 713 -48.34 19.25 -7.53
N ASN A 714 -47.37 18.98 -6.65
CA ASN A 714 -47.57 18.15 -5.43
C ASN A 714 -48.57 18.75 -4.41
N ILE A 715 -48.71 20.07 -4.33
CA ILE A 715 -49.80 20.79 -3.64
C ILE A 715 -50.42 21.74 -4.66
N GLY A 716 -51.76 21.84 -4.67
CA GLY A 716 -52.49 22.85 -5.43
C GLY A 716 -53.67 23.42 -4.65
N VAL A 717 -53.88 24.73 -4.75
CA VAL A 717 -54.97 25.48 -4.10
C VAL A 717 -56.08 25.76 -5.10
N VAL A 718 -57.33 25.44 -4.74
CA VAL A 718 -58.49 25.63 -5.61
C VAL A 718 -59.48 26.57 -4.95
N ALA A 719 -59.75 27.69 -5.62
CA ALA A 719 -60.80 28.61 -5.22
C ALA A 719 -62.16 28.08 -5.69
N ASN A 720 -63.08 27.79 -4.76
CA ASN A 720 -64.39 27.21 -5.10
C ASN A 720 -65.37 28.23 -5.73
N GLY A 721 -65.02 29.52 -5.75
CA GLY A 721 -65.86 30.63 -6.21
C GLY A 721 -66.89 31.13 -5.20
N ASP A 722 -67.11 30.40 -4.10
CA ASP A 722 -68.16 30.67 -3.14
C ASP A 722 -67.59 31.26 -1.84
N ASP A 723 -66.78 30.49 -1.09
CA ASP A 723 -66.32 30.81 0.27
C ASP A 723 -65.01 30.14 0.74
N THR A 724 -64.43 29.25 -0.08
CA THR A 724 -63.41 28.30 0.36
C THR A 724 -62.22 28.24 -0.59
N LEU A 725 -61.01 28.27 -0.02
CA LEU A 725 -59.79 27.79 -0.67
C LEU A 725 -59.55 26.33 -0.26
N GLU A 726 -59.77 25.40 -1.19
CA GLU A 726 -59.47 23.98 -0.99
C GLU A 726 -57.99 23.72 -1.27
N ILE A 727 -57.24 23.29 -0.25
CA ILE A 727 -55.85 22.84 -0.41
C ILE A 727 -55.86 21.34 -0.73
N LYS A 728 -55.27 20.97 -1.87
CA LYS A 728 -55.25 19.60 -2.39
C LYS A 728 -53.80 19.11 -2.46
N LEU A 729 -53.52 18.02 -1.75
CA LEU A 729 -52.29 17.26 -1.92
C LEU A 729 -52.49 16.32 -3.12
N ALA A 730 -51.52 16.23 -4.02
CA ALA A 730 -51.60 15.33 -5.16
C ALA A 730 -51.67 13.86 -4.70
N LYS A 731 -52.61 13.09 -5.26
CA LYS A 731 -52.77 11.64 -4.97
C LYS A 731 -51.49 10.84 -5.22
N ASN A 732 -50.68 11.27 -6.19
CA ASN A 732 -49.36 10.74 -6.49
C ASN A 732 -48.35 11.87 -6.32
N LEU A 733 -47.51 11.79 -5.29
CA LEU A 733 -46.39 12.72 -5.10
C LEU A 733 -45.24 12.29 -6.02
N THR A 734 -44.69 13.22 -6.79
CA THR A 734 -43.59 12.94 -7.73
C THR A 734 -42.44 13.91 -7.51
N GLY A 735 -41.20 13.50 -7.83
CA GLY A 735 -40.01 14.33 -7.69
C GLY A 735 -39.57 14.61 -6.24
N LEU A 736 -39.85 13.69 -5.30
CA LEU A 736 -39.35 13.75 -3.92
C LEU A 736 -38.07 12.91 -3.78
N GLU A 737 -37.07 13.43 -3.07
CA GLU A 737 -35.79 12.75 -2.83
C GLU A 737 -35.85 11.78 -1.62
N GLU A 738 -36.67 12.11 -0.62
CA GLU A 738 -36.94 11.29 0.57
C GLU A 738 -38.43 11.40 0.93
N VAL A 739 -39.01 10.32 1.49
CA VAL A 739 -40.30 10.38 2.17
C VAL A 739 -40.11 9.82 3.58
N SER A 740 -40.12 10.71 4.58
CA SER A 740 -39.99 10.36 5.99
C SER A 740 -41.33 10.53 6.71
N ILE A 741 -41.92 9.43 7.18
CA ILE A 741 -43.16 9.43 7.96
C ILE A 741 -42.77 9.31 9.44
N THR A 742 -43.03 10.34 10.24
CA THR A 742 -42.72 10.34 11.68
C THR A 742 -43.45 9.18 12.38
N GLY A 743 -42.69 8.20 12.89
CA GLY A 743 -43.24 7.00 13.52
C GLY A 743 -43.85 5.98 12.54
N GLY A 744 -43.57 6.10 11.25
CA GLY A 744 -43.98 5.19 10.19
C GLY A 744 -42.84 4.90 9.21
N PRO A 745 -43.12 4.24 8.08
CA PRO A 745 -42.09 3.85 7.13
C PRO A 745 -41.38 5.05 6.49
N THR A 746 -40.08 4.93 6.30
CA THR A 746 -39.22 5.88 5.58
C THR A 746 -38.72 5.24 4.29
N LEU A 747 -38.64 6.03 3.22
CA LEU A 747 -38.10 5.64 1.93
C LEU A 747 -36.89 6.51 1.62
N THR A 748 -35.72 5.88 1.57
CA THR A 748 -34.43 6.52 1.28
C THR A 748 -33.78 5.91 0.04
N GLY A 749 -32.68 6.51 -0.44
CA GLY A 749 -31.88 5.92 -1.53
C GLY A 749 -31.30 4.53 -1.25
N GLY A 750 -31.34 4.05 0.00
CA GLY A 750 -30.89 2.71 0.41
C GLY A 750 -32.01 1.65 0.52
N GLY A 751 -33.29 2.04 0.43
CA GLY A 751 -34.42 1.11 0.56
C GLY A 751 -35.55 1.62 1.48
N ILE A 752 -36.39 0.69 1.92
CA ILE A 752 -37.54 0.93 2.82
C ILE A 752 -37.15 0.50 4.24
N ASP A 753 -37.22 1.42 5.20
CA ASP A 753 -37.26 1.09 6.63
C ASP A 753 -38.69 1.25 7.12
N MET A 754 -39.25 0.22 7.76
CA MET A 754 -40.62 0.22 8.26
C MET A 754 -40.77 0.89 9.64
N ASN A 755 -39.69 1.29 10.31
CA ASN A 755 -39.70 1.97 11.61
C ASN A 755 -40.59 1.24 12.65
N ASN A 756 -40.43 -0.09 12.72
CA ASN A 756 -41.21 -0.99 13.58
C ASN A 756 -42.74 -1.03 13.34
N THR A 757 -43.23 -0.57 12.18
CA THR A 757 -44.67 -0.64 11.80
C THR A 757 -45.00 -1.85 10.90
N THR A 758 -46.23 -2.35 10.98
CA THR A 758 -46.69 -3.54 10.25
C THR A 758 -47.15 -3.23 8.82
N ILE A 759 -46.58 -3.94 7.84
CA ILE A 759 -47.06 -3.90 6.45
C ILE A 759 -48.36 -4.70 6.34
N SER A 760 -49.47 -4.04 6.04
CA SER A 760 -50.75 -4.70 5.71
C SER A 760 -51.07 -4.53 4.23
N ASN A 761 -51.64 -5.57 3.61
CA ASN A 761 -51.95 -5.67 2.17
C ASN A 761 -50.74 -5.85 1.23
N LEU A 762 -49.63 -6.39 1.73
CA LEU A 762 -48.56 -6.91 0.86
C LEU A 762 -49.11 -8.08 0.03
N SER A 763 -48.97 -8.01 -1.29
CA SER A 763 -49.36 -9.09 -2.21
C SER A 763 -48.31 -10.20 -2.22
N ASP A 764 -48.70 -11.40 -2.66
CA ASP A 764 -47.78 -12.54 -2.70
C ASP A 764 -46.55 -12.24 -3.57
N GLY A 765 -45.36 -12.41 -3.02
CA GLY A 765 -44.10 -12.29 -3.75
C GLY A 765 -43.95 -13.40 -4.81
N VAL A 766 -43.56 -13.04 -6.03
CA VAL A 766 -43.46 -13.93 -7.20
C VAL A 766 -42.01 -14.14 -7.66
N ASN A 767 -41.15 -13.15 -7.45
CA ASN A 767 -39.72 -13.19 -7.76
C ASN A 767 -38.88 -13.32 -6.48
N ALA A 768 -37.63 -13.77 -6.62
CA ALA A 768 -36.73 -14.04 -5.49
C ALA A 768 -36.39 -12.83 -4.59
N ASN A 769 -36.70 -11.60 -5.04
CA ASN A 769 -36.46 -10.35 -4.30
C ASN A 769 -37.75 -9.66 -3.86
N ASP A 770 -38.91 -10.29 -4.06
CA ASP A 770 -40.20 -9.73 -3.63
C ASP A 770 -40.39 -9.99 -2.12
N ALA A 771 -40.94 -9.02 -1.39
CA ALA A 771 -41.24 -9.21 0.03
C ALA A 771 -42.44 -10.17 0.20
N VAL A 772 -42.29 -11.17 1.07
CA VAL A 772 -43.34 -12.16 1.34
C VAL A 772 -44.33 -11.68 2.41
N ASN A 773 -45.61 -12.00 2.24
CA ASN A 773 -46.65 -11.62 3.20
C ASN A 773 -46.92 -12.71 4.26
N LEU A 774 -47.71 -12.37 5.29
CA LEU A 774 -48.05 -13.32 6.35
C LEU A 774 -48.82 -14.54 5.80
N SER A 775 -49.67 -14.39 4.77
CA SER A 775 -50.35 -15.53 4.16
C SER A 775 -49.39 -16.49 3.46
N GLN A 776 -48.32 -16.04 2.80
CA GLN A 776 -47.29 -16.92 2.24
C GLN A 776 -46.50 -17.65 3.33
N LEU A 777 -46.29 -17.02 4.50
CA LEU A 777 -45.68 -17.68 5.65
C LEU A 777 -46.65 -18.64 6.36
N GLU A 778 -47.94 -18.30 6.45
CA GLU A 778 -49.00 -19.16 6.99
C GLU A 778 -49.31 -20.32 6.04
N ASP A 779 -49.22 -20.14 4.73
CA ASP A 779 -49.34 -21.20 3.71
C ASP A 779 -48.12 -22.12 3.72
N ALA A 780 -46.90 -21.58 3.91
CA ALA A 780 -45.72 -22.40 4.16
C ALA A 780 -45.82 -23.19 5.49
N ALA A 781 -46.42 -22.61 6.52
CA ALA A 781 -46.71 -23.28 7.80
C ALA A 781 -47.95 -24.19 7.77
N ALA A 782 -48.85 -24.01 6.79
CA ALA A 782 -49.97 -24.91 6.54
C ALA A 782 -49.54 -26.11 5.69
N ALA A 783 -48.62 -25.92 4.75
CA ALA A 783 -47.94 -26.97 4.02
C ALA A 783 -47.08 -27.87 4.93
N SER A 784 -46.77 -27.45 6.16
CA SER A 784 -46.13 -28.27 7.19
C SER A 784 -47.11 -29.02 8.09
N LYS A 785 -48.41 -29.09 7.76
CA LYS A 785 -49.42 -29.89 8.47
C LYS A 785 -49.77 -31.17 7.71
N THR A 786 -49.77 -32.30 8.41
CA THR A 786 -50.04 -33.62 7.84
C THR A 786 -51.52 -33.82 7.55
N GLU A 787 -51.86 -34.21 6.32
CA GLU A 787 -53.19 -34.66 5.93
C GLU A 787 -53.31 -36.19 6.01
N VAL A 788 -54.43 -36.70 6.54
CA VAL A 788 -54.69 -38.16 6.65
C VAL A 788 -56.07 -38.49 6.06
N GLU A 789 -56.10 -38.87 4.79
CA GLU A 789 -57.32 -39.36 4.13
C GLU A 789 -57.61 -40.83 4.47
N ALA A 790 -58.88 -41.17 4.66
CA ALA A 790 -59.32 -42.54 4.90
C ALA A 790 -59.35 -43.35 3.59
N GLY A 791 -58.49 -44.37 3.48
CA GLY A 791 -58.48 -45.30 2.35
C GLY A 791 -59.77 -46.14 2.23
N THR A 792 -60.03 -46.67 1.03
CA THR A 792 -61.28 -47.38 0.66
C THR A 792 -61.58 -48.65 1.46
N ASN A 793 -60.59 -49.24 2.13
CA ASN A 793 -60.76 -50.45 2.96
C ASN A 793 -60.70 -50.14 4.48
N VAL A 794 -60.98 -48.88 4.86
CA VAL A 794 -60.94 -48.38 6.26
C VAL A 794 -62.34 -48.17 6.84
N ALA A 795 -62.57 -48.64 8.07
CA ALA A 795 -63.83 -48.52 8.80
C ALA A 795 -63.99 -47.19 9.58
N SER A 796 -62.90 -46.62 10.10
CA SER A 796 -62.86 -45.27 10.68
C SER A 796 -61.43 -44.70 10.73
N VAL A 797 -61.35 -43.36 10.77
CA VAL A 797 -60.15 -42.62 11.20
C VAL A 797 -60.57 -41.66 12.32
N ASP A 798 -59.98 -41.79 13.50
CA ASP A 798 -60.32 -40.99 14.69
C ASP A 798 -59.17 -40.02 15.05
N GLN A 799 -59.48 -38.73 15.29
CA GLN A 799 -58.51 -37.65 15.58
C GLN A 799 -58.59 -37.16 17.03
N THR A 800 -57.44 -36.90 17.67
CA THR A 800 -57.34 -36.23 18.99
C THR A 800 -56.12 -35.30 19.06
N THR A 801 -56.15 -34.28 19.93
CA THR A 801 -55.05 -33.32 20.10
C THR A 801 -54.16 -33.69 21.29
N GLY A 802 -52.84 -33.70 21.08
CA GLY A 802 -51.81 -33.96 22.07
C GLY A 802 -51.53 -32.78 23.03
N ALA A 803 -50.68 -33.02 24.03
CA ALA A 803 -50.44 -32.07 25.12
C ALA A 803 -49.73 -30.77 24.69
N ASP A 804 -49.01 -30.80 23.57
CA ASP A 804 -48.22 -29.68 23.04
C ASP A 804 -48.87 -29.06 21.77
N GLY A 805 -50.12 -29.44 21.47
CA GLY A 805 -50.94 -28.84 20.41
C GLY A 805 -50.91 -29.55 19.04
N GLN A 806 -50.32 -30.74 18.94
CA GLN A 806 -50.27 -31.54 17.71
C GLN A 806 -51.51 -32.44 17.52
N ASP A 807 -51.84 -32.80 16.28
CA ASP A 807 -52.93 -33.73 15.95
C ASP A 807 -52.47 -35.20 15.85
N ILE A 808 -53.29 -36.14 16.33
CA ILE A 808 -53.01 -37.59 16.40
C ILE A 808 -54.17 -38.36 15.75
N TYR A 809 -53.88 -39.29 14.83
CA TYR A 809 -54.86 -40.05 14.03
C TYR A 809 -54.77 -41.58 14.26
N THR A 810 -55.89 -42.32 14.22
CA THR A 810 -55.95 -43.80 14.40
C THR A 810 -56.87 -44.47 13.36
N VAL A 811 -56.49 -45.63 12.76
CA VAL A 811 -57.13 -46.23 11.55
C VAL A 811 -57.51 -47.72 11.73
N ASN A 812 -58.66 -48.19 11.21
CA ASN A 812 -59.20 -49.58 11.32
C ASN A 812 -59.69 -50.17 9.95
N ALA A 813 -59.69 -51.49 9.65
CA ALA A 813 -59.95 -52.06 8.28
C ALA A 813 -60.77 -53.40 8.13
N ASP A 814 -61.25 -53.72 6.91
CA ASP A 814 -62.07 -54.92 6.47
C ASP A 814 -61.30 -55.89 5.47
N GLY A 815 -61.85 -57.04 4.98
CA GLY A 815 -61.08 -58.07 4.19
C GLY A 815 -61.75 -58.97 3.10
N THR A 816 -60.96 -59.68 2.24
CA THR A 816 -61.32 -60.21 0.86
C THR A 816 -60.61 -61.53 0.33
N THR A 817 -60.73 -61.91 -0.97
CA THR A 817 -60.54 -63.29 -1.58
C THR A 817 -59.84 -63.39 -2.99
N VAL A 818 -59.37 -64.58 -3.48
CA VAL A 818 -58.48 -64.79 -4.69
C VAL A 818 -58.93 -65.86 -5.77
N SER A 819 -58.52 -65.75 -7.07
CA SER A 819 -58.65 -66.78 -8.17
C SER A 819 -57.59 -66.67 -9.31
N ALA A 820 -57.37 -67.69 -10.20
CA ALA A 820 -56.19 -67.78 -11.11
C ALA A 820 -56.40 -68.26 -12.57
N GLY A 821 -55.44 -67.96 -13.48
CA GLY A 821 -55.48 -68.14 -14.96
C GLY A 821 -54.45 -69.10 -15.61
N THR A 822 -54.52 -69.29 -16.94
CA THR A 822 -53.95 -70.48 -17.62
C THR A 822 -52.43 -70.53 -17.74
N GLY A 823 -51.85 -71.50 -17.01
CA GLY A 823 -50.47 -71.97 -17.12
C GLY A 823 -49.62 -71.72 -15.88
N VAL A 824 -50.24 -71.16 -14.84
CA VAL A 824 -49.82 -71.25 -13.45
C VAL A 824 -50.70 -72.28 -12.75
N ASP A 825 -50.15 -73.11 -11.87
CA ASP A 825 -50.94 -73.94 -10.95
C ASP A 825 -51.02 -73.27 -9.57
N VAL A 826 -52.18 -73.36 -8.90
CA VAL A 826 -52.43 -72.76 -7.57
C VAL A 826 -53.04 -73.79 -6.61
N THR A 827 -52.42 -73.96 -5.44
CA THR A 827 -52.84 -74.95 -4.42
C THR A 827 -53.06 -74.29 -3.05
N PRO A 828 -54.27 -74.33 -2.47
CA PRO A 828 -54.53 -73.77 -1.14
C PRO A 828 -54.04 -74.68 -0.01
N THR A 829 -53.53 -74.07 1.06
CA THR A 829 -53.36 -74.70 2.38
C THR A 829 -54.44 -74.21 3.35
N GLY A 830 -54.72 -74.96 4.41
CA GLY A 830 -55.83 -74.65 5.33
C GLY A 830 -55.47 -73.52 6.32
N PRO A 831 -56.45 -72.69 6.73
CA PRO A 831 -56.18 -71.47 7.51
C PRO A 831 -55.58 -71.72 8.90
N ASP A 832 -54.81 -70.74 9.37
CA ASP A 832 -54.10 -70.76 10.64
C ASP A 832 -54.82 -70.03 11.79
N ALA A 833 -54.15 -69.89 12.93
CA ALA A 833 -54.71 -69.27 14.14
C ALA A 833 -54.93 -67.75 14.03
N ASN A 834 -54.36 -67.10 13.02
CA ASN A 834 -54.52 -65.68 12.72
C ASN A 834 -55.60 -65.43 11.66
N ASN A 835 -56.34 -66.49 11.27
CA ASN A 835 -57.42 -66.46 10.29
C ASN A 835 -56.95 -66.18 8.84
N ILE A 836 -55.65 -66.37 8.57
CA ILE A 836 -55.01 -66.24 7.25
C ILE A 836 -55.13 -67.58 6.50
N THR A 837 -55.33 -67.55 5.17
CA THR A 837 -55.36 -68.74 4.29
C THR A 837 -54.32 -68.58 3.19
N ASP A 838 -53.27 -69.41 3.19
CA ASP A 838 -52.19 -69.35 2.20
C ASP A 838 -52.48 -70.14 0.92
N TYR A 839 -52.04 -69.61 -0.23
CA TYR A 839 -52.16 -70.21 -1.56
C TYR A 839 -50.78 -70.28 -2.26
N GLU A 840 -50.28 -71.47 -2.59
CA GLU A 840 -48.98 -71.67 -3.26
C GLU A 840 -49.14 -71.71 -4.79
N VAL A 841 -48.22 -71.05 -5.53
CA VAL A 841 -48.36 -70.70 -6.96
C VAL A 841 -47.06 -70.98 -7.75
N ALA A 842 -47.09 -71.76 -8.84
CA ALA A 842 -45.86 -72.19 -9.56
C ALA A 842 -46.00 -72.41 -11.09
N LEU A 843 -44.84 -72.53 -11.78
CA LEU A 843 -44.69 -72.65 -13.24
C LEU A 843 -45.10 -73.98 -13.88
N ASN A 844 -45.48 -73.90 -15.16
CA ASN A 844 -45.35 -74.98 -16.12
C ASN A 844 -43.97 -75.01 -16.84
N GLN A 845 -43.69 -76.11 -17.56
CA GLN A 845 -42.37 -76.39 -18.14
C GLN A 845 -42.03 -75.54 -19.37
N ASP A 846 -43.02 -75.12 -20.17
CA ASP A 846 -42.79 -74.49 -21.47
C ASP A 846 -42.10 -73.11 -21.32
N THR A 847 -42.35 -72.42 -20.21
CA THR A 847 -41.74 -71.11 -19.90
C THR A 847 -40.29 -71.20 -19.40
N GLN A 848 -39.76 -72.40 -19.12
CA GLN A 848 -38.36 -72.58 -18.73
C GLN A 848 -37.41 -72.66 -19.95
N ASP A 849 -37.91 -73.11 -21.11
CA ASP A 849 -37.06 -73.35 -22.29
C ASP A 849 -36.72 -72.05 -23.05
N SER A 850 -37.60 -71.04 -23.04
CA SER A 850 -37.37 -69.75 -23.71
C SER A 850 -36.19 -68.95 -23.13
N LEU A 851 -35.88 -69.13 -21.84
CA LEU A 851 -34.80 -68.42 -21.16
C LEU A 851 -33.40 -68.97 -21.52
N LEU A 852 -33.33 -70.18 -22.09
CA LEU A 852 -32.08 -70.83 -22.50
C LEU A 852 -31.52 -70.29 -23.84
N LEU A 853 -32.34 -69.58 -24.63
CA LEU A 853 -31.97 -69.11 -25.97
C LEU A 853 -31.22 -67.77 -25.97
N ALA A 854 -31.32 -66.99 -24.88
CA ALA A 854 -30.70 -65.67 -24.76
C ALA A 854 -29.18 -65.71 -24.49
N ASP A 855 -28.67 -66.81 -23.91
CA ASP A 855 -27.25 -66.99 -23.54
C ASP A 855 -26.31 -67.19 -24.77
N SER A 856 -26.88 -67.53 -25.94
CA SER A 856 -26.11 -67.85 -27.16
C SER A 856 -25.85 -66.67 -28.09
N ALA A 857 -26.24 -65.44 -27.72
CA ALA A 857 -26.18 -64.26 -28.60
C ALA A 857 -24.96 -63.33 -28.36
N LEU A 858 -24.03 -63.69 -27.47
CA LEU A 858 -22.90 -62.83 -27.06
C LEU A 858 -21.57 -63.19 -27.77
N GLN A 859 -21.52 -63.05 -29.11
CA GLN A 859 -20.28 -63.23 -29.90
C GLN A 859 -20.14 -62.17 -31.00
N THR A 860 -19.65 -60.99 -30.63
CA THR A 860 -19.23 -59.93 -31.56
C THR A 860 -17.86 -59.42 -31.14
N VAL A 861 -16.91 -59.32 -32.07
CA VAL A 861 -15.57 -58.76 -31.81
C VAL A 861 -15.43 -57.46 -32.58
N VAL A 862 -15.31 -56.36 -31.84
CA VAL A 862 -15.08 -55.01 -32.36
C VAL A 862 -13.59 -54.73 -32.32
N THR A 863 -13.01 -54.29 -33.45
CA THR A 863 -11.64 -53.76 -33.49
C THR A 863 -11.66 -52.24 -33.54
N GLN A 864 -11.00 -51.62 -32.55
CA GLN A 864 -10.92 -50.15 -32.40
C GLN A 864 -9.49 -49.68 -32.61
N ILE A 865 -9.34 -48.48 -33.18
CA ILE A 865 -8.10 -47.70 -33.14
C ILE A 865 -8.50 -46.33 -32.58
N ASP A 866 -7.80 -45.88 -31.54
CA ASP A 866 -7.99 -44.58 -30.87
C ASP A 866 -9.47 -44.21 -30.63
N GLY A 867 -10.21 -45.12 -30.00
CA GLY A 867 -11.60 -44.91 -29.58
C GLY A 867 -12.62 -44.81 -30.71
N THR A 868 -12.24 -45.04 -31.96
CA THR A 868 -13.14 -45.04 -33.12
C THR A 868 -13.32 -46.46 -33.66
N GLU A 869 -14.54 -46.84 -34.01
CA GLU A 869 -14.85 -48.18 -34.51
C GLU A 869 -14.37 -48.33 -35.97
N VAL A 870 -13.43 -49.24 -36.24
CA VAL A 870 -12.78 -49.36 -37.57
C VAL A 870 -13.33 -50.54 -38.37
N LYS A 871 -13.62 -51.68 -37.72
CA LYS A 871 -14.38 -52.80 -38.31
C LYS A 871 -14.95 -53.72 -37.24
N THR A 872 -16.21 -54.11 -37.41
CA THR A 872 -16.90 -55.16 -36.66
C THR A 872 -16.77 -56.49 -37.42
N LEU A 873 -16.43 -57.58 -36.73
CA LEU A 873 -16.36 -58.92 -37.31
C LEU A 873 -17.63 -59.71 -36.93
N ASP A 874 -18.33 -60.25 -37.93
CA ASP A 874 -19.54 -61.07 -37.76
C ASP A 874 -19.38 -62.45 -38.42
N GLN A 875 -20.45 -63.24 -38.48
CA GLN A 875 -20.37 -64.61 -39.01
C GLN A 875 -20.14 -64.68 -40.53
N ASP A 876 -20.40 -63.59 -41.27
CA ASP A 876 -20.32 -63.52 -42.74
C ASP A 876 -19.06 -62.79 -43.26
N ASP A 877 -18.43 -61.90 -42.48
CA ASP A 877 -17.12 -61.28 -42.79
C ASP A 877 -16.09 -61.47 -41.66
N ASN A 878 -15.41 -62.63 -41.69
CA ASN A 878 -14.40 -63.04 -40.72
C ASN A 878 -12.94 -62.71 -41.13
N VAL A 879 -12.70 -61.65 -41.91
CA VAL A 879 -11.33 -61.25 -42.33
C VAL A 879 -10.96 -59.85 -41.83
N ALA A 880 -9.97 -59.79 -40.93
CA ALA A 880 -9.32 -58.56 -40.50
C ALA A 880 -8.06 -58.30 -41.35
N ASN A 881 -8.02 -57.14 -42.03
CA ASN A 881 -6.85 -56.69 -42.78
C ASN A 881 -6.09 -55.63 -41.99
N PHE A 882 -4.83 -55.89 -41.66
CA PHE A 882 -3.92 -54.92 -41.06
C PHE A 882 -3.10 -54.22 -42.15
N VAL A 883 -3.01 -52.89 -42.10
CA VAL A 883 -2.22 -52.07 -43.05
C VAL A 883 -1.00 -51.52 -42.31
N THR A 884 0.19 -51.73 -42.84
CA THR A 884 1.45 -51.23 -42.28
C THR A 884 1.74 -49.80 -42.73
N GLY A 885 2.17 -48.94 -41.80
CA GLY A 885 2.87 -47.69 -42.13
C GLY A 885 4.36 -47.93 -42.39
N ASP A 886 5.05 -46.93 -42.92
CA ASP A 886 6.43 -47.04 -43.46
C ASP A 886 7.47 -47.66 -42.51
N ASN A 887 7.26 -47.53 -41.20
CA ASN A 887 8.20 -47.91 -40.15
C ASN A 887 7.92 -49.26 -39.47
N ILE A 888 6.85 -49.97 -39.84
CA ILE A 888 6.43 -51.23 -39.19
C ILE A 888 6.22 -52.33 -40.24
N VAL A 889 6.71 -53.53 -39.97
CA VAL A 889 6.56 -54.74 -40.78
C VAL A 889 5.75 -55.77 -39.99
N LEU A 890 4.73 -56.33 -40.63
CA LEU A 890 3.91 -57.43 -40.09
C LEU A 890 4.24 -58.74 -40.83
N THR A 891 4.47 -59.81 -40.08
CA THR A 891 4.77 -61.15 -40.62
C THR A 891 4.03 -62.24 -39.84
N ASP A 892 3.62 -63.30 -40.53
CA ASP A 892 3.05 -64.50 -39.89
C ASP A 892 4.16 -65.30 -39.19
N GLU A 893 3.98 -65.57 -37.90
CA GLU A 893 4.84 -66.48 -37.15
C GLU A 893 3.99 -67.45 -36.31
N ALA A 894 3.88 -68.69 -36.82
CA ALA A 894 3.29 -69.84 -36.13
C ALA A 894 1.85 -69.65 -35.61
N GLY A 895 1.01 -68.88 -36.34
CA GLY A 895 -0.40 -68.68 -36.01
C GLY A 895 -0.69 -67.42 -35.17
N GLY A 896 0.31 -66.56 -34.97
CA GLY A 896 0.15 -65.19 -34.49
C GLY A 896 0.73 -64.17 -35.47
N ILE A 897 0.33 -62.90 -35.35
CA ILE A 897 0.93 -61.79 -36.10
C ILE A 897 2.16 -61.28 -35.35
N LYS A 898 3.33 -61.40 -35.97
CA LYS A 898 4.58 -60.80 -35.48
C LYS A 898 4.68 -59.36 -35.99
N ILE A 899 4.86 -58.42 -35.07
CA ILE A 899 5.06 -56.99 -35.36
C ILE A 899 6.55 -56.66 -35.12
N ALA A 900 7.20 -56.07 -36.12
CA ALA A 900 8.59 -55.60 -36.05
C ALA A 900 8.70 -54.20 -36.67
N THR A 901 9.78 -53.47 -36.36
CA THR A 901 10.12 -52.24 -37.09
C THR A 901 10.71 -52.56 -38.47
N ALA A 902 10.62 -51.60 -39.40
CA ALA A 902 11.33 -51.68 -40.68
C ALA A 902 12.86 -51.73 -40.49
N GLU A 903 13.58 -52.22 -41.50
CA GLU A 903 15.05 -52.34 -41.46
C GLU A 903 15.73 -50.96 -41.52
N ASP A 904 15.13 -50.01 -42.25
CA ASP A 904 15.43 -48.58 -42.23
C ASP A 904 14.18 -47.83 -41.72
N VAL A 905 14.30 -47.05 -40.64
CA VAL A 905 13.17 -46.39 -39.97
C VAL A 905 13.33 -44.86 -40.03
N THR A 906 12.29 -44.14 -40.49
CA THR A 906 12.33 -42.67 -40.65
C THR A 906 11.34 -41.97 -39.72
N PHE A 907 11.87 -41.12 -38.82
CA PHE A 907 11.08 -40.36 -37.85
C PHE A 907 11.11 -38.87 -38.18
N THR A 908 9.95 -38.20 -38.16
CA THR A 908 9.85 -36.73 -38.30
C THR A 908 10.31 -35.98 -37.04
N SER A 909 10.16 -36.61 -35.86
CA SER A 909 10.68 -36.15 -34.57
C SER A 909 10.73 -37.34 -33.59
N ILE A 910 11.74 -37.42 -32.74
CA ILE A 910 11.83 -38.43 -31.67
C ILE A 910 11.75 -37.73 -30.31
N ASN A 911 10.77 -38.13 -29.50
CA ASN A 911 10.65 -37.85 -28.07
C ASN A 911 11.13 -39.12 -27.34
N SER A 912 12.22 -39.05 -26.57
CA SER A 912 12.64 -40.16 -25.72
C SER A 912 13.62 -39.73 -24.62
N ASP A 913 13.35 -40.15 -23.38
CA ASP A 913 14.30 -40.05 -22.26
C ASP A 913 15.49 -41.03 -22.40
N SER A 914 15.39 -42.01 -23.31
CA SER A 914 16.56 -42.66 -23.91
C SER A 914 16.28 -43.29 -25.28
N LEU A 915 17.23 -43.12 -26.21
CA LEU A 915 17.30 -43.79 -27.51
C LEU A 915 18.63 -44.54 -27.57
N ALA A 916 18.60 -45.88 -27.62
CA ALA A 916 19.81 -46.70 -27.64
C ALA A 916 19.99 -47.45 -28.96
N ILE A 917 21.03 -47.12 -29.72
CA ILE A 917 21.43 -47.88 -30.92
C ILE A 917 22.47 -48.93 -30.50
N THR A 918 22.14 -50.22 -30.67
CA THR A 918 23.03 -51.34 -30.27
C THR A 918 24.36 -51.30 -31.03
N GLY A 919 25.45 -50.96 -30.33
CA GLY A 919 26.79 -50.82 -30.91
C GLY A 919 27.04 -49.47 -31.63
N GLY A 920 26.12 -48.52 -31.49
CA GLY A 920 26.23 -47.14 -31.99
C GLY A 920 25.85 -46.12 -30.91
N PRO A 921 25.71 -44.84 -31.25
CA PRO A 921 25.42 -43.80 -30.27
C PRO A 921 24.07 -44.00 -29.57
N THR A 922 24.02 -43.57 -28.31
CA THR A 922 22.82 -43.54 -27.48
C THR A 922 22.59 -42.13 -26.97
N LEU A 923 21.33 -41.74 -26.88
CA LEU A 923 20.88 -40.52 -26.21
C LEU A 923 20.18 -40.93 -24.92
N THR A 924 20.43 -40.23 -23.83
CA THR A 924 19.76 -40.45 -22.53
C THR A 924 19.42 -39.10 -21.90
N GLY A 925 18.63 -39.09 -20.83
CA GLY A 925 18.41 -37.89 -20.00
C GLY A 925 19.69 -37.26 -19.42
N GLY A 926 20.85 -37.93 -19.52
CA GLY A 926 22.18 -37.38 -19.18
C GLY A 926 23.02 -36.92 -20.38
N GLY A 927 22.50 -36.96 -21.61
CA GLY A 927 23.22 -36.56 -22.83
C GLY A 927 23.52 -37.71 -23.80
N ILE A 928 24.49 -37.49 -24.69
CA ILE A 928 24.88 -38.42 -25.77
C ILE A 928 26.09 -39.26 -25.35
N ASP A 929 25.96 -40.59 -25.38
CA ASP A 929 27.08 -41.54 -25.31
C ASP A 929 27.31 -42.16 -26.69
N MET A 930 28.50 -41.97 -27.25
CA MET A 930 28.86 -42.44 -28.59
C MET A 930 29.26 -43.93 -28.66
N ASN A 931 29.25 -44.70 -27.57
CA ASN A 931 29.67 -46.11 -27.53
C ASN A 931 31.05 -46.33 -28.21
N ASN A 932 31.99 -45.44 -27.93
CA ASN A 932 33.36 -45.47 -28.47
C ASN A 932 33.46 -45.29 -30.01
N THR A 933 32.45 -44.70 -30.68
CA THR A 933 32.50 -44.31 -32.09
C THR A 933 32.84 -42.81 -32.27
N THR A 934 33.48 -42.46 -33.39
CA THR A 934 33.94 -41.09 -33.66
C THR A 934 32.88 -40.20 -34.30
N ILE A 935 32.61 -39.04 -33.69
CA ILE A 935 31.83 -37.96 -34.33
C ILE A 935 32.73 -37.27 -35.36
N SER A 936 32.30 -37.21 -36.62
CA SER A 936 32.96 -36.43 -37.67
C SER A 936 32.00 -35.37 -38.22
N ASN A 937 32.53 -34.19 -38.53
CA ASN A 937 31.80 -32.97 -38.93
C ASN A 937 31.06 -32.21 -37.79
N LEU A 938 31.61 -32.22 -36.57
CA LEU A 938 31.17 -31.32 -35.49
C LEU A 938 31.72 -29.91 -35.73
N ALA A 939 30.83 -28.91 -35.85
CA ALA A 939 31.21 -27.50 -35.98
C ALA A 939 31.79 -26.93 -34.67
N ASP A 940 32.42 -25.76 -34.72
CA ASP A 940 32.94 -25.09 -33.52
C ASP A 940 31.78 -24.69 -32.59
N GLY A 941 31.84 -25.10 -31.32
CA GLY A 941 30.89 -24.68 -30.29
C GLY A 941 31.04 -23.19 -29.94
N VAL A 942 29.91 -22.49 -29.78
CA VAL A 942 29.83 -21.03 -29.56
C VAL A 942 29.23 -20.70 -28.18
N ASN A 943 28.29 -21.52 -27.69
CA ASN A 943 27.66 -21.38 -26.38
C ASN A 943 28.25 -22.36 -25.36
N ALA A 944 28.08 -22.06 -24.07
CA ALA A 944 28.71 -22.82 -22.96
C ALA A 944 28.34 -24.32 -22.89
N ASN A 945 27.25 -24.73 -23.54
CA ASN A 945 26.77 -26.13 -23.56
C ASN A 945 27.02 -26.84 -24.90
N ASP A 946 27.70 -26.20 -25.85
CA ASP A 946 27.98 -26.80 -27.16
C ASP A 946 29.13 -27.82 -27.05
N ALA A 947 29.02 -28.92 -27.80
CA ALA A 947 30.10 -29.92 -27.85
C ALA A 947 31.30 -29.37 -28.64
N VAL A 948 32.47 -29.30 -28.00
CA VAL A 948 33.71 -28.82 -28.61
C VAL A 948 34.36 -29.88 -29.51
N ASN A 949 34.90 -29.45 -30.66
CA ASN A 949 35.65 -30.35 -31.54
C ASN A 949 37.14 -30.42 -31.17
N LEU A 950 37.89 -31.33 -31.81
CA LEU A 950 39.31 -31.56 -31.49
C LEU A 950 40.18 -30.31 -31.69
N SER A 951 39.90 -29.42 -32.66
CA SER A 951 40.70 -28.20 -32.83
C SER A 951 40.44 -27.16 -31.74
N GLN A 952 39.22 -27.10 -31.20
CA GLN A 952 38.93 -26.31 -30.00
C GLN A 952 39.64 -26.87 -28.75
N LEU A 953 39.70 -28.20 -28.61
CA LEU A 953 40.42 -28.85 -27.50
C LEU A 953 41.94 -28.71 -27.62
N GLU A 954 42.51 -28.81 -28.83
CA GLU A 954 43.94 -28.53 -29.08
C GLU A 954 44.27 -27.05 -28.84
N GLY A 955 43.35 -26.12 -29.15
CA GLY A 955 43.46 -24.71 -28.78
C GLY A 955 43.44 -24.48 -27.26
N ALA A 956 42.54 -25.14 -26.54
CA ALA A 956 42.47 -25.08 -25.07
C ALA A 956 43.71 -25.71 -24.40
N ALA A 957 44.22 -26.83 -24.92
CA ALA A 957 45.44 -27.49 -24.45
C ALA A 957 46.72 -26.68 -24.75
N ALA A 958 46.72 -25.86 -25.80
CA ALA A 958 47.78 -24.88 -26.04
C ALA A 958 47.74 -23.73 -25.02
N ALA A 959 46.54 -23.35 -24.55
CA ALA A 959 46.34 -22.33 -23.51
C ALA A 959 46.58 -22.85 -22.07
N SER A 960 46.50 -24.15 -21.82
CA SER A 960 46.70 -24.74 -20.48
C SER A 960 48.18 -25.01 -20.11
N LYS A 961 49.14 -24.35 -20.78
CA LYS A 961 50.56 -24.44 -20.40
C LYS A 961 50.86 -23.45 -19.28
N THR A 962 51.08 -23.96 -18.07
CA THR A 962 51.53 -23.15 -16.94
C THR A 962 52.96 -22.66 -17.16
N GLU A 963 53.13 -21.35 -17.20
CA GLU A 963 54.42 -20.67 -17.12
C GLU A 963 54.72 -20.37 -15.64
N VAL A 964 55.91 -20.75 -15.17
CA VAL A 964 56.36 -20.51 -13.78
C VAL A 964 57.64 -19.69 -13.84
N GLU A 965 57.51 -18.39 -13.63
CA GLU A 965 58.64 -17.47 -13.46
C GLU A 965 59.04 -17.42 -11.98
N ALA A 966 60.35 -17.41 -11.70
CA ALA A 966 60.84 -17.49 -10.33
C ALA A 966 60.65 -16.17 -9.57
N GLY A 967 59.76 -16.16 -8.58
CA GLY A 967 59.57 -15.03 -7.66
C GLY A 967 60.75 -14.82 -6.70
N THR A 968 60.85 -13.62 -6.13
CA THR A 968 62.03 -13.12 -5.40
C THR A 968 62.33 -13.76 -4.03
N ASN A 969 61.53 -14.74 -3.58
CA ASN A 969 61.69 -15.40 -2.28
C ASN A 969 61.76 -16.93 -2.38
N VAL A 970 62.41 -17.43 -3.45
CA VAL A 970 62.53 -18.85 -3.79
C VAL A 970 64.01 -19.21 -3.95
N ALA A 971 64.47 -20.22 -3.21
CA ALA A 971 65.83 -20.74 -3.27
C ALA A 971 66.06 -21.66 -4.49
N SER A 972 65.08 -22.48 -4.87
CA SER A 972 65.05 -23.18 -6.17
C SER A 972 63.63 -23.57 -6.60
N VAL A 973 63.45 -23.78 -7.91
CA VAL A 973 62.28 -24.46 -8.50
C VAL A 973 62.78 -25.69 -9.25
N ASP A 974 62.49 -26.88 -8.73
CA ASP A 974 62.98 -28.15 -9.28
C ASP A 974 61.85 -28.89 -10.03
N GLN A 975 62.10 -29.28 -11.28
CA GLN A 975 61.11 -29.94 -12.14
C GLN A 975 61.30 -31.45 -12.21
N THR A 976 60.21 -32.21 -12.08
CA THR A 976 60.15 -33.67 -12.31
C THR A 976 58.94 -34.05 -13.16
N THR A 977 58.91 -35.29 -13.68
CA THR A 977 57.80 -35.78 -14.52
C THR A 977 56.90 -36.71 -13.70
N GLY A 978 55.60 -36.40 -13.66
CA GLY A 978 54.57 -37.23 -13.02
C GLY A 978 54.23 -38.49 -13.83
N ALA A 979 53.44 -39.38 -13.23
CA ALA A 979 53.11 -40.69 -13.80
C ALA A 979 52.33 -40.62 -15.12
N ASP A 980 51.64 -39.51 -15.39
CA ASP A 980 50.82 -39.28 -16.59
C ASP A 980 51.53 -38.39 -17.62
N GLY A 981 52.82 -38.07 -17.40
CA GLY A 981 53.62 -37.23 -18.28
C GLY A 981 53.50 -35.73 -18.03
N GLN A 982 52.79 -35.31 -16.97
CA GLN A 982 52.72 -33.90 -16.57
C GLN A 982 54.01 -33.42 -15.90
N ALA A 983 54.32 -32.13 -16.04
CA ALA A 983 55.41 -31.48 -15.31
C ALA A 983 54.97 -31.18 -13.87
N ILE A 984 55.76 -31.63 -12.90
CA ILE A 984 55.60 -31.32 -11.47
C ILE A 984 56.76 -30.41 -11.06
N TYR A 985 56.44 -29.21 -10.56
CA TYR A 985 57.42 -28.25 -10.05
C TYR A 985 57.37 -28.22 -8.52
N THR A 986 58.53 -28.38 -7.87
CA THR A 986 58.72 -28.26 -6.43
C THR A 986 59.41 -26.92 -6.14
N VAL A 987 58.81 -26.08 -5.30
CA VAL A 987 59.32 -24.74 -4.97
C VAL A 987 59.89 -24.76 -3.55
N ASN A 988 61.19 -24.49 -3.40
CA ASN A 988 61.87 -24.41 -2.12
C ASN A 988 62.05 -22.92 -1.73
N ALA A 989 61.54 -22.47 -0.59
CA ALA A 989 61.61 -21.07 -0.16
C ALA A 989 62.75 -20.79 0.84
N ASP A 990 63.27 -19.57 0.83
CA ASP A 990 64.17 -19.08 1.88
C ASP A 990 63.39 -18.62 3.13
N GLY A 991 64.00 -18.77 4.30
CA GLY A 991 63.34 -18.61 5.60
C GLY A 991 62.79 -17.20 5.87
N THR A 992 61.52 -17.12 6.26
CA THR A 992 60.79 -15.88 6.56
C THR A 992 61.08 -15.31 7.95
N THR A 993 61.11 -13.98 8.06
CA THR A 993 61.15 -13.24 9.34
C THR A 993 59.94 -12.32 9.47
N VAL A 994 59.22 -12.40 10.59
CA VAL A 994 58.10 -11.50 10.92
C VAL A 994 58.60 -10.46 11.92
N SER A 995 58.35 -9.17 11.66
CA SER A 995 58.65 -8.06 12.59
C SER A 995 57.39 -7.23 12.82
N ALA A 996 56.92 -7.19 14.07
CA ALA A 996 55.74 -6.43 14.45
C ALA A 996 56.11 -5.04 15.02
N GLY A 997 55.19 -4.08 14.89
CA GLY A 997 55.32 -2.73 15.45
C GLY A 997 55.04 -2.68 16.97
N THR A 998 55.23 -1.51 17.58
CA THR A 998 55.25 -1.30 19.05
C THR A 998 53.94 -1.62 19.82
N GLY A 999 52.88 -2.06 19.14
CA GLY A 999 51.59 -2.47 19.73
C GLY A 999 51.30 -3.98 19.62
N MET A 1000 52.21 -4.81 19.12
CA MET A 1000 51.97 -6.23 18.91
C MET A 1000 53.15 -7.11 19.36
N ASP A 1001 52.82 -8.29 19.88
CA ASP A 1001 53.76 -9.36 20.25
C ASP A 1001 53.69 -10.49 19.22
N VAL A 1002 54.80 -11.21 19.03
CA VAL A 1002 54.89 -12.36 18.11
C VAL A 1002 55.43 -13.56 18.85
N VAL A 1003 54.62 -14.61 18.98
CA VAL A 1003 55.02 -15.87 19.63
C VAL A 1003 55.10 -16.97 18.57
N ALA A 1004 56.31 -17.49 18.36
CA ALA A 1004 56.54 -18.60 17.46
C ALA A 1004 56.23 -19.93 18.15
N THR A 1005 55.35 -20.75 17.55
CA THR A 1005 55.26 -22.17 17.88
C THR A 1005 56.28 -22.98 17.06
N GLY A 1006 56.60 -24.20 17.47
CA GLY A 1006 57.53 -25.04 16.71
C GLY A 1006 56.90 -25.54 15.40
N PRO A 1007 57.69 -25.72 14.31
CA PRO A 1007 57.15 -26.11 13.01
C PRO A 1007 56.34 -27.41 13.06
N ASP A 1008 55.27 -27.44 12.28
CA ASP A 1008 54.39 -28.60 12.13
C ASP A 1008 55.02 -29.72 11.27
N ALA A 1009 54.28 -30.81 11.06
CA ALA A 1009 54.74 -31.95 10.28
C ALA A 1009 54.95 -31.66 8.77
N ASN A 1010 54.54 -30.48 8.29
CA ASN A 1010 54.69 -30.00 6.92
C ASN A 1010 55.77 -28.90 6.80
N ASN A 1011 56.57 -28.66 7.85
CA ASN A 1011 57.53 -27.56 7.98
C ASN A 1011 56.90 -26.15 7.96
N VAL A 1012 55.61 -26.02 8.24
CA VAL A 1012 54.97 -24.70 8.43
C VAL A 1012 55.23 -24.24 9.87
N THR A 1013 55.75 -23.03 10.04
CA THR A 1013 55.89 -22.38 11.35
C THR A 1013 54.82 -21.31 11.47
N ASP A 1014 53.78 -21.60 12.24
CA ASP A 1014 52.73 -20.61 12.51
C ASP A 1014 53.23 -19.59 13.53
N TYR A 1015 53.29 -18.33 13.07
CA TYR A 1015 53.58 -17.16 13.88
C TYR A 1015 52.25 -16.57 14.36
N GLU A 1016 51.91 -16.77 15.63
CA GLU A 1016 50.77 -16.11 16.23
C GLU A 1016 51.16 -14.65 16.52
N VAL A 1017 50.46 -13.72 15.86
CA VAL A 1017 50.65 -12.27 16.00
C VAL A 1017 49.47 -11.73 16.80
N ALA A 1018 49.73 -11.28 18.02
CA ALA A 1018 48.72 -10.78 18.95
C ALA A 1018 48.98 -9.33 19.32
N LEU A 1019 47.94 -8.57 19.68
CA LEU A 1019 48.10 -7.25 20.30
C LEU A 1019 48.87 -7.41 21.62
N ASN A 1020 49.81 -6.51 21.93
CA ASN A 1020 50.50 -6.54 23.22
C ASN A 1020 49.58 -6.06 24.36
N GLN A 1021 49.94 -6.36 25.61
CA GLN A 1021 49.07 -6.08 26.77
C GLN A 1021 48.65 -4.61 26.85
N ASP A 1022 49.56 -3.65 26.59
CA ASP A 1022 49.25 -2.22 26.61
C ASP A 1022 48.20 -1.82 25.55
N THR A 1023 48.20 -2.48 24.39
CA THR A 1023 47.23 -2.26 23.31
C THR A 1023 45.92 -3.00 23.57
N GLN A 1024 45.97 -4.19 24.16
CA GLN A 1024 44.77 -4.90 24.65
C GLN A 1024 44.08 -4.10 25.76
N ASP A 1025 44.83 -3.57 26.73
CA ASP A 1025 44.32 -2.74 27.82
C ASP A 1025 43.75 -1.41 27.30
N SER A 1026 44.37 -0.82 26.28
CA SER A 1026 43.85 0.38 25.60
C SER A 1026 42.56 0.10 24.81
N LEU A 1027 42.44 -1.09 24.20
CA LEU A 1027 41.22 -1.52 23.53
C LEU A 1027 40.12 -1.88 24.54
N LEU A 1028 40.47 -2.44 25.69
CA LEU A 1028 39.56 -2.64 26.83
C LEU A 1028 39.03 -1.30 27.38
N LEU A 1029 39.89 -0.27 27.40
CA LEU A 1029 39.51 1.09 27.80
C LEU A 1029 38.62 1.78 26.76
N ALA A 1030 38.79 1.47 25.47
CA ALA A 1030 37.92 1.94 24.39
C ALA A 1030 36.57 1.20 24.36
N ASP A 1031 36.56 -0.11 24.62
CA ASP A 1031 35.36 -0.93 24.81
C ASP A 1031 34.53 -0.42 26.01
N SER A 1032 35.22 -0.07 27.11
CA SER A 1032 34.62 0.60 28.28
C SER A 1032 34.09 2.02 27.99
N ALA A 1033 34.51 2.65 26.90
CA ALA A 1033 34.12 4.02 26.52
C ALA A 1033 32.94 4.06 25.52
N LEU A 1034 32.55 2.91 24.94
CA LEU A 1034 31.41 2.78 24.01
C LEU A 1034 30.11 2.31 24.73
N GLN A 1035 30.09 2.36 26.06
CA GLN A 1035 29.03 1.81 26.92
C GLN A 1035 28.16 2.91 27.56
N THR A 1036 27.54 3.73 26.71
CA THR A 1036 26.49 4.67 27.13
C THR A 1036 25.46 4.79 26.02
N VAL A 1037 24.51 3.88 26.00
CA VAL A 1037 23.33 3.98 25.11
C VAL A 1037 22.23 4.67 25.88
N VAL A 1038 21.81 5.83 25.38
CA VAL A 1038 20.68 6.60 25.89
C VAL A 1038 19.43 6.16 25.13
N THR A 1039 18.51 5.45 25.79
CA THR A 1039 17.20 5.14 25.20
C THR A 1039 16.16 6.18 25.63
N GLN A 1040 15.55 6.82 24.64
CA GLN A 1040 14.47 7.78 24.84
C GLN A 1040 13.14 7.13 24.49
N ILE A 1041 12.09 7.51 25.21
CA ILE A 1041 10.69 7.31 24.82
C ILE A 1041 10.04 8.69 24.88
N ASP A 1042 9.36 9.08 23.81
CA ASP A 1042 8.68 10.37 23.66
C ASP A 1042 9.56 11.57 24.08
N GLY A 1043 10.78 11.62 23.55
CA GLY A 1043 11.76 12.69 23.80
C GLY A 1043 12.30 12.77 25.23
N THR A 1044 11.94 11.82 26.11
CA THR A 1044 12.33 11.82 27.52
C THR A 1044 13.33 10.69 27.80
N GLU A 1045 14.40 10.99 28.54
CA GLU A 1045 15.44 10.03 28.86
C GLU A 1045 14.97 9.02 29.93
N VAL A 1046 14.85 7.73 29.57
CA VAL A 1046 14.20 6.72 30.44
C VAL A 1046 15.22 6.00 31.32
N LYS A 1047 16.38 5.62 30.78
CA LYS A 1047 17.49 5.04 31.53
C LYS A 1047 18.80 5.12 30.74
N THR A 1048 19.88 5.47 31.42
CA THR A 1048 21.25 5.33 30.92
C THR A 1048 21.75 3.92 31.24
N LEU A 1049 22.19 3.15 30.24
CA LEU A 1049 22.79 1.83 30.43
C LEU A 1049 24.30 1.99 30.69
N ASP A 1050 24.80 1.36 31.77
CA ASP A 1050 26.21 1.35 32.15
C ASP A 1050 26.72 -0.05 32.51
N GLN A 1051 28.03 -0.17 32.70
CA GLN A 1051 28.75 -1.43 32.98
C GLN A 1051 28.23 -2.24 34.19
N ASP A 1052 27.53 -1.61 35.15
CA ASP A 1052 26.95 -2.27 36.33
C ASP A 1052 25.46 -2.66 36.12
N ASP A 1053 24.77 -2.10 35.11
CA ASP A 1053 23.34 -2.31 34.82
C ASP A 1053 23.07 -2.48 33.30
N ASN A 1054 23.71 -3.49 32.71
CA ASN A 1054 23.65 -3.84 31.27
C ASN A 1054 22.31 -4.44 30.78
N VAL A 1055 21.17 -4.12 31.42
CA VAL A 1055 19.86 -4.73 31.07
C VAL A 1055 18.86 -3.68 30.60
N ALA A 1056 18.68 -3.62 29.28
CA ALA A 1056 17.64 -2.84 28.62
C ALA A 1056 16.26 -3.50 28.81
N ASN A 1057 15.56 -3.15 29.88
CA ASN A 1057 14.19 -3.61 30.13
C ASN A 1057 13.19 -2.83 29.24
N PHE A 1058 12.94 -3.35 28.04
CA PHE A 1058 11.77 -2.94 27.26
C PHE A 1058 10.50 -3.53 27.91
N VAL A 1059 9.63 -2.65 28.42
CA VAL A 1059 8.32 -3.06 28.95
C VAL A 1059 7.33 -3.05 27.81
N THR A 1060 6.93 -4.24 27.35
CA THR A 1060 5.85 -4.37 26.37
C THR A 1060 4.49 -4.17 27.04
N GLY A 1061 3.57 -3.50 26.35
CA GLY A 1061 2.14 -3.66 26.64
C GLY A 1061 1.67 -5.05 26.19
N ASP A 1062 0.50 -5.49 26.66
CA ASP A 1062 -0.01 -6.87 26.51
C ASP A 1062 -0.09 -7.35 25.04
N ASN A 1063 -0.14 -6.42 24.08
CA ASN A 1063 -0.38 -6.66 22.66
C ASN A 1063 0.88 -6.71 21.78
N ILE A 1064 2.07 -6.46 22.33
CA ILE A 1064 3.35 -6.46 21.60
C ILE A 1064 4.29 -7.50 22.19
N VAL A 1065 4.89 -8.31 21.32
CA VAL A 1065 5.94 -9.27 21.69
C VAL A 1065 7.25 -8.85 21.03
N LEU A 1066 8.29 -8.74 21.85
CA LEU A 1066 9.66 -8.50 21.40
C LEU A 1066 10.42 -9.84 21.43
N SER A 1067 11.09 -10.18 20.33
CA SER A 1067 11.92 -11.39 20.24
C SER A 1067 13.23 -11.13 19.49
N ASP A 1068 14.20 -12.04 19.63
CA ASP A 1068 15.46 -12.03 18.87
C ASP A 1068 15.21 -12.58 17.46
N GLU A 1069 15.62 -11.83 16.44
CA GLU A 1069 15.80 -12.36 15.09
C GLU A 1069 17.15 -11.90 14.52
N ALA A 1070 18.09 -12.84 14.45
CA ALA A 1070 19.42 -12.66 13.85
C ALA A 1070 20.24 -11.48 14.40
N GLY A 1071 20.07 -11.14 15.68
CA GLY A 1071 20.77 -10.03 16.34
C GLY A 1071 20.06 -8.68 16.24
N GLY A 1072 18.86 -8.63 15.66
CA GLY A 1072 17.92 -7.50 15.78
C GLY A 1072 16.79 -7.79 16.77
N ILE A 1073 16.15 -6.74 17.29
CA ILE A 1073 14.89 -6.87 18.03
C ILE A 1073 13.74 -6.94 17.02
N LYS A 1074 13.14 -8.12 16.89
CA LYS A 1074 11.90 -8.33 16.14
C LYS A 1074 10.73 -7.80 16.97
N ILE A 1075 10.08 -6.75 16.48
CA ILE A 1075 8.84 -6.22 17.06
C ILE A 1075 7.67 -6.87 16.31
N ALA A 1076 6.85 -7.62 17.03
CA ALA A 1076 5.65 -8.27 16.51
C ALA A 1076 4.44 -7.95 17.39
N THR A 1077 3.23 -8.06 16.85
CA THR A 1077 2.04 -8.20 17.68
C THR A 1077 2.11 -9.51 18.46
N ALA A 1078 1.47 -9.55 19.64
CA ALA A 1078 1.24 -10.80 20.34
C ALA A 1078 0.45 -11.80 19.47
N GLU A 1079 0.64 -13.10 19.70
CA GLU A 1079 -0.12 -14.15 19.02
C GLU A 1079 -1.62 -14.07 19.41
N ASP A 1080 -1.90 -13.73 20.67
CA ASP A 1080 -3.21 -13.34 21.19
C ASP A 1080 -3.22 -11.84 21.51
N VAL A 1081 -3.96 -11.03 20.74
CA VAL A 1081 -4.04 -9.57 20.92
C VAL A 1081 -5.36 -9.21 21.62
N THR A 1082 -5.27 -8.49 22.75
CA THR A 1082 -6.43 -8.08 23.56
C THR A 1082 -6.71 -6.58 23.45
N PHE A 1083 -7.85 -6.23 22.85
CA PHE A 1083 -8.28 -4.83 22.71
C PHE A 1083 -9.42 -4.52 23.69
N THR A 1084 -9.34 -3.39 24.40
CA THR A 1084 -10.42 -2.92 25.29
C THR A 1084 -11.62 -2.38 24.51
N SER A 1085 -11.38 -1.87 23.30
CA SER A 1085 -12.37 -1.45 22.30
C SER A 1085 -11.70 -1.40 20.93
N ILE A 1086 -12.40 -1.85 19.87
CA ILE A 1086 -11.94 -1.70 18.48
C ILE A 1086 -12.85 -0.67 17.80
N ASN A 1087 -12.23 0.38 17.28
CA ASN A 1087 -12.80 1.39 16.41
C ASN A 1087 -12.35 1.04 14.98
N SER A 1088 -13.25 0.56 14.13
CA SER A 1088 -12.96 0.31 12.72
C SER A 1088 -14.24 0.18 11.89
N ASP A 1089 -14.33 0.91 10.78
CA ASP A 1089 -15.40 0.73 9.78
C ASP A 1089 -15.24 -0.59 8.98
N SER A 1090 -14.01 -1.13 8.95
CA SER A 1090 -13.75 -2.53 8.60
C SER A 1090 -12.56 -3.12 9.37
N LEU A 1091 -12.79 -4.14 10.20
CA LEU A 1091 -11.74 -5.06 10.67
C LEU A 1091 -11.77 -6.29 9.77
N ALA A 1092 -10.71 -6.53 9.00
CA ALA A 1092 -10.64 -7.64 8.05
C ALA A 1092 -9.57 -8.68 8.45
N ILE A 1093 -9.98 -9.79 9.07
CA ILE A 1093 -9.07 -10.93 9.29
C ILE A 1093 -8.96 -11.70 7.97
N THR A 1094 -7.76 -11.79 7.40
CA THR A 1094 -7.55 -12.46 6.11
C THR A 1094 -7.85 -13.96 6.23
N GLY A 1095 -8.93 -14.42 5.59
CA GLY A 1095 -9.42 -15.80 5.70
C GLY A 1095 -10.19 -16.11 6.99
N GLY A 1096 -10.55 -15.09 7.78
CA GLY A 1096 -11.36 -15.20 8.99
C GLY A 1096 -12.45 -14.12 9.06
N PRO A 1097 -13.11 -13.96 10.22
CA PRO A 1097 -14.21 -13.02 10.38
C PRO A 1097 -13.84 -11.58 10.08
N THR A 1098 -14.79 -10.83 9.54
CA THR A 1098 -14.68 -9.40 9.31
C THR A 1098 -15.82 -8.66 10.00
N LEU A 1099 -15.52 -7.52 10.61
CA LEU A 1099 -16.52 -6.63 11.20
C LEU A 1099 -16.63 -5.41 10.30
N THR A 1100 -17.84 -5.15 9.79
CA THR A 1100 -18.14 -4.00 8.91
C THR A 1100 -19.24 -3.14 9.53
N GLY A 1101 -19.47 -1.95 8.98
CA GLY A 1101 -20.63 -1.12 9.34
C GLY A 1101 -22.00 -1.80 9.16
N GLY A 1102 -22.08 -2.93 8.46
CA GLY A 1102 -23.29 -3.77 8.31
C GLY A 1102 -23.37 -4.97 9.25
N GLY A 1103 -22.39 -5.18 10.15
CA GLY A 1103 -22.32 -6.32 11.07
C GLY A 1103 -21.12 -7.25 10.83
N ILE A 1104 -21.20 -8.47 11.36
CA ILE A 1104 -20.14 -9.49 11.29
C ILE A 1104 -20.36 -10.39 10.08
N ASP A 1105 -19.41 -10.39 9.13
CA ASP A 1105 -19.29 -11.41 8.10
C ASP A 1105 -18.23 -12.43 8.52
N MET A 1106 -18.64 -13.68 8.73
CA MET A 1106 -17.73 -14.75 9.16
C MET A 1106 -16.79 -15.27 8.05
N ASN A 1107 -16.88 -14.77 6.81
CA ASN A 1107 -16.02 -15.16 5.69
C ASN A 1107 -15.95 -16.69 5.51
N ASN A 1108 -17.12 -17.32 5.56
CA ASN A 1108 -17.31 -18.78 5.47
C ASN A 1108 -16.66 -19.61 6.60
N THR A 1109 -16.29 -19.00 7.74
CA THR A 1109 -15.79 -19.71 8.94
C THR A 1109 -16.89 -19.96 9.99
N THR A 1110 -16.73 -20.96 10.84
CA THR A 1110 -17.75 -21.37 11.83
C THR A 1110 -17.61 -20.62 13.16
N ILE A 1111 -18.72 -20.06 13.67
CA ILE A 1111 -18.78 -19.53 15.05
C ILE A 1111 -18.85 -20.71 16.02
N SER A 1112 -17.81 -20.90 16.84
CA SER A 1112 -17.80 -21.88 17.92
C SER A 1112 -17.90 -21.18 19.28
N ASN A 1113 -18.57 -21.82 20.25
CA ASN A 1113 -18.87 -21.27 21.58
C ASN A 1113 -19.89 -20.11 21.63
N LEU A 1114 -20.77 -20.00 20.63
CA LEU A 1114 -21.94 -19.12 20.71
C LEU A 1114 -22.89 -19.62 21.83
N ALA A 1115 -23.13 -18.79 22.85
CA ALA A 1115 -24.07 -19.08 23.93
C ALA A 1115 -25.52 -19.11 23.41
N ASP A 1116 -26.44 -19.68 24.18
CA ASP A 1116 -27.87 -19.66 23.84
C ASP A 1116 -28.35 -18.20 23.80
N GLY A 1117 -28.89 -17.77 22.66
CA GLY A 1117 -29.52 -16.46 22.52
C GLY A 1117 -30.78 -16.35 23.39
N VAL A 1118 -30.93 -15.25 24.12
CA VAL A 1118 -32.01 -15.00 25.09
C VAL A 1118 -32.90 -13.83 24.65
N ASN A 1119 -32.34 -12.82 23.99
CA ASN A 1119 -33.05 -11.68 23.44
C ASN A 1119 -33.30 -11.86 21.92
N ALA A 1120 -34.27 -11.13 21.38
CA ALA A 1120 -34.70 -11.26 19.97
C ALA A 1120 -33.61 -10.96 18.93
N ASN A 1121 -32.51 -10.27 19.32
CA ASN A 1121 -31.40 -9.91 18.45
C ASN A 1121 -30.13 -10.73 18.73
N ASP A 1122 -30.18 -11.69 19.65
CA ASP A 1122 -29.04 -12.56 19.94
C ASP A 1122 -28.90 -13.62 18.82
N ALA A 1123 -27.67 -13.91 18.40
CA ALA A 1123 -27.44 -14.97 17.42
C ALA A 1123 -27.73 -16.36 18.04
N VAL A 1124 -28.55 -17.17 17.38
CA VAL A 1124 -28.88 -18.53 17.84
C VAL A 1124 -27.77 -19.52 17.49
N ASN A 1125 -27.46 -20.41 18.44
CA ASN A 1125 -26.46 -21.46 18.21
C ASN A 1125 -27.07 -22.73 17.57
N LEU A 1126 -26.21 -23.63 17.08
CA LEU A 1126 -26.65 -24.85 16.41
C LEU A 1126 -27.53 -25.72 17.33
N SER A 1127 -27.29 -25.79 18.64
CA SER A 1127 -28.13 -26.54 19.57
C SER A 1127 -29.54 -25.94 19.75
N GLN A 1128 -29.71 -24.62 19.64
CA GLN A 1128 -31.03 -23.99 19.62
C GLN A 1128 -31.76 -24.29 18.30
N LEU A 1129 -31.05 -24.29 17.17
CA LEU A 1129 -31.61 -24.65 15.87
C LEU A 1129 -31.95 -26.15 15.78
N GLU A 1130 -31.07 -27.03 16.28
CA GLU A 1130 -31.32 -28.47 16.40
C GLU A 1130 -32.44 -28.76 17.41
N GLY A 1131 -32.58 -27.97 18.47
CA GLY A 1131 -33.71 -28.04 19.40
C GLY A 1131 -35.04 -27.68 18.74
N ALA A 1132 -35.06 -26.61 17.93
CA ALA A 1132 -36.22 -26.22 17.13
C ALA A 1132 -36.55 -27.27 16.05
N ALA A 1133 -35.54 -27.82 15.37
CA ALA A 1133 -35.69 -28.86 14.35
C ALA A 1133 -36.05 -30.24 14.94
N ALA A 1134 -35.66 -30.53 16.19
CA ALA A 1134 -36.11 -31.71 16.92
C ALA A 1134 -37.58 -31.58 17.37
N ALA A 1135 -38.00 -30.37 17.77
CA ALA A 1135 -39.40 -30.06 18.07
C ALA A 1135 -40.31 -30.10 16.83
N SER A 1136 -39.75 -30.01 15.61
CA SER A 1136 -40.50 -30.12 14.35
C SER A 1136 -40.52 -31.55 13.76
N LYS A 1137 -40.10 -32.58 14.51
CA LYS A 1137 -40.19 -33.99 14.05
C LYS A 1137 -41.48 -34.65 14.51
N THR A 1138 -42.07 -35.45 13.63
CA THR A 1138 -43.27 -36.26 13.90
C THR A 1138 -42.85 -37.63 14.45
N GLU A 1139 -43.55 -38.16 15.45
CA GLU A 1139 -43.34 -39.50 16.01
C GLU A 1139 -44.50 -40.42 15.61
N VAL A 1140 -44.21 -41.62 15.09
CA VAL A 1140 -45.21 -42.59 14.60
C VAL A 1140 -44.89 -43.98 15.15
N GLU A 1141 -45.73 -44.48 16.06
CA GLU A 1141 -45.65 -45.87 16.58
C GLU A 1141 -46.53 -46.84 15.78
N ALA A 1142 -46.05 -48.06 15.56
CA ALA A 1142 -46.79 -49.10 14.85
C ALA A 1142 -47.91 -49.71 15.70
N GLY A 1143 -49.17 -49.55 15.26
CA GLY A 1143 -50.33 -50.25 15.82
C GLY A 1143 -50.37 -51.74 15.43
N THR A 1144 -51.21 -52.54 16.13
CA THR A 1144 -51.19 -54.02 16.09
C THR A 1144 -51.39 -54.71 14.73
N ASN A 1145 -51.81 -54.01 13.67
CA ASN A 1145 -52.05 -54.55 12.32
C ASN A 1145 -51.18 -53.85 11.24
N VAL A 1146 -50.06 -53.25 11.65
CA VAL A 1146 -49.09 -52.58 10.77
C VAL A 1146 -47.84 -53.45 10.70
N ALA A 1147 -47.45 -53.85 9.49
CA ALA A 1147 -46.30 -54.72 9.21
C ALA A 1147 -44.96 -54.01 9.50
N SER A 1148 -44.86 -52.77 9.03
CA SER A 1148 -43.76 -51.84 9.28
C SER A 1148 -44.26 -50.40 9.21
N VAL A 1149 -43.59 -49.51 9.96
CA VAL A 1149 -43.62 -48.08 9.68
C VAL A 1149 -42.24 -47.75 9.11
N ASP A 1150 -42.16 -47.64 7.79
CA ASP A 1150 -40.89 -47.40 7.10
C ASP A 1150 -40.68 -45.89 6.91
N GLN A 1151 -39.65 -45.38 7.57
CA GLN A 1151 -39.23 -43.99 7.47
C GLN A 1151 -38.32 -43.78 6.25
N THR A 1152 -38.66 -42.83 5.41
CA THR A 1152 -37.84 -42.37 4.28
C THR A 1152 -37.69 -40.86 4.35
N THR A 1153 -36.55 -40.32 3.89
CA THR A 1153 -36.35 -38.87 3.84
C THR A 1153 -36.81 -38.35 2.49
N GLY A 1154 -37.71 -37.37 2.49
CA GLY A 1154 -38.19 -36.70 1.28
C GLY A 1154 -37.14 -35.81 0.62
N ALA A 1155 -37.50 -35.21 -0.52
CA ALA A 1155 -36.58 -34.41 -1.34
C ALA A 1155 -36.03 -33.16 -0.61
N ASP A 1156 -36.71 -32.69 0.43
CA ASP A 1156 -36.40 -31.47 1.19
C ASP A 1156 -35.90 -31.79 2.62
N GLY A 1157 -35.57 -33.05 2.90
CA GLY A 1157 -35.02 -33.48 4.20
C GLY A 1157 -36.06 -33.87 5.27
N GLN A 1158 -37.35 -33.90 4.92
CA GLN A 1158 -38.44 -34.24 5.83
C GLN A 1158 -38.58 -35.76 6.06
N ASP A 1159 -38.95 -36.18 7.28
CA ASP A 1159 -39.19 -37.59 7.63
C ASP A 1159 -40.59 -38.03 7.17
N ILE A 1160 -40.66 -38.84 6.11
CA ILE A 1160 -41.89 -39.42 5.55
C ILE A 1160 -42.07 -40.83 6.12
N TYR A 1161 -43.11 -41.01 6.94
CA TYR A 1161 -43.47 -42.29 7.54
C TYR A 1161 -44.52 -43.02 6.68
N THR A 1162 -44.09 -44.07 5.98
CA THR A 1162 -45.01 -44.96 5.26
C THR A 1162 -45.52 -46.04 6.21
N VAL A 1163 -46.81 -45.97 6.55
CA VAL A 1163 -47.46 -46.96 7.42
C VAL A 1163 -47.96 -48.13 6.57
N ASN A 1164 -47.17 -49.21 6.52
CA ASN A 1164 -47.51 -50.40 5.75
C ASN A 1164 -48.45 -51.30 6.56
N ALA A 1165 -49.74 -51.29 6.23
CA ALA A 1165 -50.66 -52.32 6.70
C ALA A 1165 -50.25 -53.71 6.13
N ASP A 1166 -50.50 -54.79 6.86
CA ASP A 1166 -50.26 -56.16 6.38
C ASP A 1166 -51.16 -56.48 5.16
N GLY A 1167 -50.61 -56.27 3.95
CA GLY A 1167 -51.25 -56.58 2.68
C GLY A 1167 -50.97 -58.01 2.23
N THR A 1168 -51.99 -58.69 1.70
CA THR A 1168 -51.90 -60.07 1.18
C THR A 1168 -50.90 -60.20 0.03
N THR A 1169 -49.91 -61.09 0.17
CA THR A 1169 -48.96 -61.42 -0.90
C THR A 1169 -49.54 -62.41 -1.92
N VAL A 1170 -49.43 -62.07 -3.20
CA VAL A 1170 -49.62 -63.02 -4.32
C VAL A 1170 -48.27 -63.20 -5.01
N THR A 1171 -47.56 -64.27 -4.66
CA THR A 1171 -46.21 -64.52 -5.19
C THR A 1171 -46.27 -65.12 -6.59
N ALA A 1172 -45.76 -64.40 -7.59
CA ALA A 1172 -45.45 -65.00 -8.88
C ALA A 1172 -44.34 -66.05 -8.70
N GLY A 1173 -44.62 -67.29 -9.07
CA GLY A 1173 -43.54 -68.23 -9.44
C GLY A 1173 -42.74 -67.68 -10.63
N THR A 1174 -41.70 -68.40 -11.05
CA THR A 1174 -40.97 -68.07 -12.30
C THR A 1174 -41.93 -67.89 -13.49
N GLY A 1175 -41.55 -67.19 -14.57
CA GLY A 1175 -42.31 -67.15 -15.85
C GLY A 1175 -43.81 -66.77 -15.82
N VAL A 1176 -44.39 -66.41 -14.67
CA VAL A 1176 -45.71 -65.82 -14.54
C VAL A 1176 -45.57 -64.32 -14.66
N THR A 1177 -46.53 -63.65 -15.28
CA THR A 1177 -46.62 -62.19 -15.25
C THR A 1177 -47.92 -61.80 -14.57
N VAL A 1178 -47.78 -61.35 -13.34
CA VAL A 1178 -48.85 -60.65 -12.63
C VAL A 1178 -48.95 -59.27 -13.27
N THR A 1179 -50.00 -59.05 -14.06
CA THR A 1179 -50.36 -57.72 -14.54
C THR A 1179 -51.40 -57.14 -13.59
N ASP A 1180 -51.01 -56.09 -12.89
CA ASP A 1180 -51.93 -55.26 -12.13
C ASP A 1180 -52.79 -54.44 -13.11
N THR A 1181 -54.10 -54.45 -12.89
CA THR A 1181 -54.99 -53.43 -13.43
C THR A 1181 -55.57 -52.63 -12.28
N ASP A 1182 -54.94 -51.47 -12.05
CA ASP A 1182 -55.38 -50.50 -11.06
C ASP A 1182 -56.81 -50.02 -11.38
N ALA A 1183 -57.78 -50.62 -10.68
CA ALA A 1183 -59.20 -50.33 -10.82
C ALA A 1183 -59.58 -48.97 -10.18
N GLY A 1184 -58.62 -48.31 -9.52
CA GLY A 1184 -58.78 -47.03 -8.84
C GLY A 1184 -59.32 -47.17 -7.42
N GLY A 1185 -58.61 -46.54 -6.47
CA GLY A 1185 -59.03 -46.46 -5.07
C GLY A 1185 -58.56 -47.62 -4.22
N ASN A 1186 -57.24 -47.86 -4.15
CA ASN A 1186 -56.55 -48.77 -3.22
C ASN A 1186 -57.14 -50.20 -3.12
N VAL A 1187 -57.65 -50.73 -4.24
CA VAL A 1187 -58.00 -52.14 -4.41
C VAL A 1187 -57.30 -52.64 -5.67
N THR A 1188 -56.35 -53.56 -5.49
CA THR A 1188 -55.55 -54.15 -6.57
C THR A 1188 -56.18 -55.45 -7.07
N ASP A 1189 -56.81 -55.42 -8.25
CA ASP A 1189 -57.27 -56.62 -8.94
C ASP A 1189 -56.10 -57.24 -9.74
N TYR A 1190 -55.54 -58.33 -9.22
CA TYR A 1190 -54.42 -59.04 -9.83
C TYR A 1190 -54.88 -59.96 -10.98
N GLU A 1191 -54.68 -59.55 -12.24
CA GLU A 1191 -54.80 -60.48 -13.38
C GLU A 1191 -53.49 -61.26 -13.56
N VAL A 1192 -53.50 -62.51 -13.10
CA VAL A 1192 -52.37 -63.43 -13.21
C VAL A 1192 -52.35 -64.08 -14.59
N ALA A 1193 -51.50 -63.56 -15.48
CA ALA A 1193 -51.30 -64.06 -16.83
C ALA A 1193 -49.93 -64.74 -16.99
N LEU A 1194 -49.74 -65.41 -18.13
CA LEU A 1194 -48.43 -65.82 -18.62
C LEU A 1194 -48.02 -64.87 -19.73
N ASN A 1195 -46.90 -64.18 -19.58
CA ASN A 1195 -46.25 -63.56 -20.73
C ASN A 1195 -45.74 -64.66 -21.68
N GLN A 1196 -45.97 -64.43 -22.97
CA GLN A 1196 -45.49 -65.25 -24.09
C GLN A 1196 -44.12 -64.77 -24.57
#